data_AF-A0A0V1G4V9-F1
#
_entry.id   AF-A0A0V1G4V9-F1
#
_cell.length_a   1.000
_cell.length_b   1.000
_cell.length_c   1.000
_cell.angle_alpha   90.00
_cell.angle_beta   90.00
_cell.angle_gamma   90.00
#
_symmetry.space_group_name_H-M   'P 1'
#
loop_
_entity.id
_entity.type
_entity.pdbx_description
1 polymer ?
#
loop_
_entity_poly.entity_id
_entity_poly.type
_entity_poly.pdbx_seq_one_letter_code
_entity_poly.pdbx_strand_id
1 'polypeptide(L)'
;MTNFISVNVSNFQNGEKNFPLRKKDLDVGAKRVHMYGKELDGDHPGFKDSNYRKRRMEIAKIAQEFRYGDEIPEVEYTQEETSTWRAVYTQLKMLHQNHACKRYLRNFSKLEQQRLFSEEKVPQLQDVSKFLKDCTGFEIYPVEGYLSAKDFLAGLAFRVFHTTQYVRHPSDPFYSPEPDVCHELLGHVPMFADPEFAQLSQEIGLASLGASETDINNLAKIYFFTAEFGVIVEDDQIKAYGAGLLSSAAELKNTMEQKKKFKTFDVNTILQTDCIISDYQNAYFVSLNIQDVIQHVRLFARTIIRSLPVRYNAFIEEVEMLDNVEKLSQAVDNLKHEITCIRNVIFEMSEFTKLDANHGSGIPEFVIKFNEKFEDVNFRGPWLSTNEDVTAFENPFKCAILRNFLTGNNMNEYFHILRKEILDSKPVLKQKDLFKFFQTKDFSALSSPAVEKLKSVFYGPVKEWFSKVTGIPLDDRVALAAQVYSHGHYLLCHDDRIGGRRIAFILNFTENSWTSDDGGLLELLECESEQYPMKVKHTIVPSENVLTCFEVVLQSFHQVSEIRSKTKKRFSIQGWYHGSEIEYPMSLRPLSSLYQLIDEPIDMHDKDLKNFINSAYLDKEVISCLNCTFEKESKMDLMNFFKDDVYNAMYREICSNSILWKIHGPMQKRLYYIAEENAFNAELCPTVHKVISFFKSKLMFNYLAELTGLDNLAVNKDLSGGCGCKEEIRKFGSGCYSLIDADECGNSENEMLLEAIFHLVPEDWDEKYGGVTIFHLGEADEDEDGDNEYALPEYVNESNLLPNLLTLVYRDRAVPTFVKYVTKDVEHLQIPYFIDFNIKYVESQSMDTE
;
A
#
# COMPACT_ATOMS: atom_id res chain seq x y z
N MET A 1 -15.81 -13.42 9.37
CA MET A 1 -15.04 -12.18 9.18
C MET A 1 -15.54 -11.15 10.17
N THR A 2 -14.64 -10.61 10.98
CA THR A 2 -14.94 -9.45 11.83
C THR A 2 -14.78 -8.18 10.98
N ASN A 3 -15.82 -7.34 10.92
CA ASN A 3 -15.76 -6.07 10.19
C ASN A 3 -15.29 -4.95 11.13
N PHE A 4 -14.29 -4.19 10.67
CA PHE A 4 -13.76 -3.02 11.34
C PHE A 4 -14.11 -1.78 10.54
N ILE A 5 -14.66 -0.77 11.21
CA ILE A 5 -14.79 0.56 10.60
C ILE A 5 -13.79 1.49 11.27
N SER A 6 -12.81 1.95 10.49
CA SER A 6 -11.85 2.96 10.90
C SER A 6 -12.56 4.30 11.10
N VAL A 7 -12.33 4.97 12.23
CA VAL A 7 -12.84 6.32 12.52
C VAL A 7 -11.65 7.20 12.89
N ASN A 8 -11.73 8.49 12.56
CA ASN A 8 -10.72 9.47 12.97
C ASN A 8 -10.75 9.69 14.49
N VAL A 9 -9.61 9.42 15.14
CA VAL A 9 -9.37 9.49 16.58
C VAL A 9 -9.40 10.94 17.10
N SER A 10 -9.29 11.94 16.22
CA SER A 10 -9.31 13.37 16.60
C SER A 10 -10.70 13.89 17.03
N ASN A 11 -11.76 13.10 16.87
CA ASN A 11 -13.15 13.60 16.94
C ASN A 11 -13.97 13.05 18.12
N PHE A 12 -13.33 12.69 19.24
CA PHE A 12 -14.02 12.12 20.41
C PHE A 12 -14.87 13.15 21.19
N GLN A 13 -16.12 12.78 21.46
CA GLN A 13 -16.97 13.45 22.46
C GLN A 13 -17.57 12.40 23.41
N ASN A 14 -17.62 12.73 24.71
CA ASN A 14 -18.35 11.94 25.72
C ASN A 14 -19.87 12.06 25.45
N GLY A 15 -20.40 11.18 24.59
CA GLY A 15 -21.82 11.12 24.24
C GLY A 15 -22.54 9.87 24.79
N GLU A 16 -23.84 10.00 25.05
CA GLU A 16 -24.70 8.90 25.52
C GLU A 16 -24.76 7.72 24.54
N LYS A 17 -24.76 6.50 25.10
CA LYS A 17 -24.85 5.23 24.36
C LYS A 17 -26.30 4.98 23.91
N ASN A 18 -26.68 5.49 22.74
CA ASN A 18 -28.04 5.35 22.20
C ASN A 18 -28.10 4.54 20.88
N PHE A 19 -27.54 3.32 20.89
CA PHE A 19 -27.61 2.34 19.80
C PHE A 19 -27.48 0.90 20.36
N PRO A 20 -28.01 -0.13 19.66
CA PRO A 20 -27.97 -1.53 20.12
C PRO A 20 -26.52 -2.07 20.17
N LEU A 21 -26.19 -2.82 21.23
CA LEU A 21 -24.90 -3.51 21.37
C LEU A 21 -25.01 -5.01 21.13
N ARG A 22 -26.19 -5.57 21.34
CA ARG A 22 -26.50 -6.99 21.12
C ARG A 22 -27.68 -7.13 20.19
N LYS A 23 -27.75 -8.25 19.47
CA LYS A 23 -28.83 -8.54 18.52
C LYS A 23 -30.23 -8.47 19.17
N LYS A 24 -30.37 -8.92 20.42
CA LYS A 24 -31.61 -8.81 21.21
C LYS A 24 -32.08 -7.38 21.48
N ASP A 25 -31.17 -6.40 21.42
CA ASP A 25 -31.49 -4.99 21.67
C ASP A 25 -32.27 -4.38 20.49
N LEU A 26 -32.25 -5.04 19.32
CA LEU A 26 -33.01 -4.65 18.13
C LEU A 26 -34.53 -4.72 18.34
N ASP A 27 -35.02 -5.55 19.27
CA ASP A 27 -36.45 -5.69 19.60
C ASP A 27 -37.10 -4.35 20.00
N VAL A 28 -36.31 -3.42 20.55
CA VAL A 28 -36.79 -2.08 20.92
C VAL A 28 -37.01 -1.22 19.69
N GLY A 29 -36.07 -1.24 18.73
CA GLY A 29 -36.15 -0.49 17.48
C GLY A 29 -37.20 -1.04 16.53
N ALA A 30 -37.32 -2.36 16.43
CA ALA A 30 -38.28 -3.06 15.55
C ALA A 30 -39.75 -2.72 15.85
N LYS A 31 -40.06 -2.19 17.04
CA LYS A 31 -41.41 -1.77 17.46
C LYS A 31 -41.71 -0.29 17.18
N ARG A 32 -40.73 0.51 16.76
CA ARG A 32 -40.90 1.94 16.44
C ARG A 32 -41.27 2.12 14.96
N VAL A 33 -42.47 1.67 14.61
CA VAL A 33 -43.03 1.81 13.25
C VAL A 33 -43.61 3.22 13.08
N HIS A 34 -43.20 3.93 12.02
CA HIS A 34 -43.59 5.32 11.78
C HIS A 34 -44.57 5.50 10.61
N MET A 35 -44.59 4.59 9.63
CA MET A 35 -45.50 4.63 8.47
C MET A 35 -45.93 3.24 8.01
N TYR A 36 -47.10 3.15 7.38
CA TYR A 36 -47.66 1.94 6.76
C TYR A 36 -47.72 0.69 7.65
N GLY A 37 -47.89 0.89 8.97
CA GLY A 37 -48.21 -0.18 9.90
C GLY A 37 -49.70 -0.53 9.83
N LYS A 38 -50.49 -0.03 10.79
CA LYS A 38 -51.96 -0.26 10.83
C LYS A 38 -52.76 0.66 9.90
N GLU A 39 -52.17 1.78 9.49
CA GLU A 39 -52.83 2.86 8.75
C GLU A 39 -52.27 2.92 7.34
N LEU A 40 -53.18 3.02 6.35
CA LEU A 40 -52.86 3.16 4.93
C LEU A 40 -53.15 4.61 4.53
N ASP A 41 -52.37 5.14 3.59
CA ASP A 41 -52.60 6.47 3.04
C ASP A 41 -53.88 6.52 2.20
N GLY A 42 -54.46 7.72 2.07
CA GLY A 42 -55.77 7.92 1.42
C GLY A 42 -55.82 7.55 -0.06
N ASP A 43 -54.67 7.54 -0.73
CA ASP A 43 -54.45 7.15 -2.12
C ASP A 43 -54.00 5.69 -2.28
N HIS A 44 -53.76 4.97 -1.18
CA HIS A 44 -53.42 3.55 -1.21
C HIS A 44 -54.60 2.71 -1.78
N PRO A 45 -54.36 1.76 -2.71
CA PRO A 45 -55.44 0.98 -3.32
C PRO A 45 -56.28 0.20 -2.30
N GLY A 46 -55.65 -0.27 -1.22
CA GLY A 46 -56.31 -0.94 -0.10
C GLY A 46 -56.98 -0.03 0.95
N PHE A 47 -56.95 1.30 0.82
CA PHE A 47 -57.47 2.23 1.86
C PHE A 47 -58.96 2.00 2.17
N LYS A 48 -59.76 1.75 1.11
CA LYS A 48 -61.20 1.48 1.20
C LYS A 48 -61.55 0.00 1.25
N ASP A 49 -60.57 -0.90 1.16
CA ASP A 49 -60.79 -2.34 1.24
C ASP A 49 -60.69 -2.82 2.69
N SER A 50 -61.84 -3.09 3.30
CA SER A 50 -61.91 -3.55 4.69
C SER A 50 -61.28 -4.93 4.90
N ASN A 51 -61.33 -5.81 3.89
CA ASN A 51 -60.76 -7.15 3.98
C ASN A 51 -59.24 -7.08 3.92
N TYR A 52 -58.69 -6.29 3.00
CA TYR A 52 -57.26 -6.03 2.91
C TYR A 52 -56.70 -5.43 4.21
N ARG A 53 -57.38 -4.42 4.77
CA ARG A 53 -56.99 -3.81 6.06
C ARG A 53 -57.02 -4.80 7.22
N LYS A 54 -58.04 -5.66 7.27
CA LYS A 54 -58.12 -6.72 8.28
C LYS A 54 -56.94 -7.69 8.14
N ARG A 55 -56.65 -8.13 6.91
CA ARG A 55 -55.53 -9.01 6.61
C ARG A 55 -54.18 -8.41 7.00
N ARG A 56 -53.98 -7.11 6.73
CA ARG A 56 -52.79 -6.36 7.18
C ARG A 56 -52.62 -6.37 8.69
N MET A 57 -53.69 -6.14 9.45
CA MET A 57 -53.65 -6.20 10.91
C MET A 57 -53.34 -7.60 11.46
N GLU A 58 -53.86 -8.65 10.82
CA GLU A 58 -53.57 -10.04 11.19
C GLU A 58 -52.08 -10.36 11.04
N ILE A 59 -51.48 -9.96 9.90
CA ILE A 59 -50.05 -10.17 9.63
C ILE A 59 -49.17 -9.28 10.53
N ALA A 60 -49.55 -8.02 10.76
CA ALA A 60 -48.83 -7.10 11.63
C ALA A 60 -48.73 -7.60 13.08
N LYS A 61 -49.72 -8.37 13.55
CA LYS A 61 -49.69 -8.99 14.88
C LYS A 61 -48.51 -9.94 15.06
N ILE A 62 -48.13 -10.67 14.00
CA ILE A 62 -46.97 -11.57 14.02
C ILE A 62 -45.69 -10.78 14.32
N ALA A 63 -45.48 -9.65 13.64
CA ALA A 63 -44.33 -8.78 13.87
C ALA A 63 -44.34 -8.14 15.28
N GLN A 64 -45.52 -7.80 15.83
CA GLN A 64 -45.65 -7.22 17.18
C GLN A 64 -45.34 -8.23 18.29
N GLU A 65 -45.66 -9.51 18.08
CA GLU A 65 -45.46 -10.57 19.06
C GLU A 65 -44.04 -11.15 19.00
N PHE A 66 -43.41 -11.15 17.82
CA PHE A 66 -42.04 -11.65 17.60
C PHE A 66 -41.00 -10.99 18.53
N ARG A 67 -40.12 -11.79 19.11
CA ARG A 67 -38.94 -11.35 19.85
C ARG A 67 -37.70 -12.05 19.33
N TYR A 68 -36.55 -11.43 19.57
CA TYR A 68 -35.26 -12.05 19.34
C TYR A 68 -35.20 -13.47 19.93
N GLY A 69 -34.84 -14.45 19.09
CA GLY A 69 -34.71 -15.86 19.45
C GLY A 69 -35.94 -16.71 19.19
N ASP A 70 -37.10 -16.10 18.90
CA ASP A 70 -38.29 -16.83 18.48
C ASP A 70 -38.14 -17.36 17.04
N GLU A 71 -38.81 -18.46 16.71
CA GLU A 71 -39.04 -18.81 15.31
C GLU A 71 -40.14 -17.90 14.73
N ILE A 72 -39.94 -17.42 13.50
CA ILE A 72 -40.92 -16.57 12.81
C ILE A 72 -42.16 -17.41 12.49
N PRO A 73 -43.35 -17.04 12.98
CA PRO A 73 -44.57 -17.80 12.72
C PRO A 73 -44.89 -17.89 11.22
N GLU A 74 -45.39 -19.06 10.79
CA GLU A 74 -45.86 -19.23 9.41
C GLU A 74 -47.10 -18.38 9.13
N VAL A 75 -47.16 -17.82 7.92
CA VAL A 75 -48.32 -17.11 7.40
C VAL A 75 -49.05 -18.01 6.41
N GLU A 76 -50.31 -18.35 6.73
CA GLU A 76 -51.22 -18.96 5.77
C GLU A 76 -51.68 -17.92 4.74
N TYR A 77 -50.96 -17.81 3.63
CA TYR A 77 -51.32 -16.91 2.53
C TYR A 77 -52.59 -17.39 1.81
N THR A 78 -53.48 -16.46 1.51
CA THR A 78 -54.72 -16.72 0.77
C THR A 78 -54.44 -17.07 -0.69
N GLN A 79 -55.44 -17.63 -1.37
CA GLN A 79 -55.33 -17.92 -2.80
C GLN A 79 -55.17 -16.64 -3.65
N GLU A 80 -55.76 -15.52 -3.23
CA GLU A 80 -55.61 -14.22 -3.88
C GLU A 80 -54.19 -13.69 -3.72
N GLU A 81 -53.64 -13.71 -2.49
CA GLU A 81 -52.24 -13.34 -2.22
C GLU A 81 -51.25 -14.20 -3.02
N THR A 82 -51.50 -15.52 -3.09
CA THR A 82 -50.68 -16.45 -3.88
C THR A 82 -50.79 -16.18 -5.39
N SER A 83 -51.96 -15.77 -5.87
CA SER A 83 -52.16 -15.42 -7.28
C SER A 83 -51.46 -14.11 -7.65
N THR A 84 -51.49 -13.12 -6.76
CA THR A 84 -50.71 -11.86 -6.89
C THR A 84 -49.22 -12.15 -6.92
N TRP A 85 -48.71 -12.96 -5.98
CA TRP A 85 -47.32 -13.42 -5.98
C TRP A 85 -46.95 -14.11 -7.30
N ARG A 86 -47.77 -15.07 -7.77
CA ARG A 86 -47.52 -15.78 -9.03
C ARG A 86 -47.36 -14.80 -10.20
N ALA A 87 -48.26 -13.82 -10.30
CA ALA A 87 -48.21 -12.81 -11.37
C ALA A 87 -46.90 -12.00 -11.33
N VAL A 88 -46.48 -11.55 -10.15
CA VAL A 88 -45.23 -10.78 -9.96
C VAL A 88 -44.01 -11.65 -10.25
N TYR A 89 -43.98 -12.86 -9.70
CA TYR A 89 -42.89 -13.84 -9.85
C TYR A 89 -42.62 -14.15 -11.32
N THR A 90 -43.66 -14.57 -12.06
CA THR A 90 -43.52 -14.98 -13.46
C THR A 90 -43.02 -13.82 -14.31
N GLN A 91 -43.55 -12.60 -14.12
CA GLN A 91 -43.16 -11.44 -14.89
C GLN A 91 -41.71 -11.01 -14.61
N LEU A 92 -41.33 -10.92 -13.33
CA LEU A 92 -39.98 -10.52 -12.94
C LEU A 92 -38.93 -11.54 -13.36
N LYS A 93 -39.21 -12.84 -13.20
CA LYS A 93 -38.28 -13.91 -13.61
C LYS A 93 -37.89 -13.81 -15.09
N MET A 94 -38.82 -13.46 -15.98
CA MET A 94 -38.51 -13.23 -17.40
C MET A 94 -37.61 -12.00 -17.60
N LEU A 95 -37.84 -10.91 -16.87
CA LEU A 95 -37.05 -9.69 -16.98
C LEU A 95 -35.64 -9.86 -16.39
N HIS A 96 -35.52 -10.55 -15.26
CA HIS A 96 -34.25 -10.76 -14.56
C HIS A 96 -33.22 -11.45 -15.44
N GLN A 97 -33.63 -12.41 -16.29
CA GLN A 97 -32.73 -13.10 -17.22
C GLN A 97 -31.92 -12.13 -18.10
N ASN A 98 -32.51 -10.99 -18.45
CA ASN A 98 -31.85 -9.99 -19.31
C ASN A 98 -31.28 -8.82 -18.53
N HIS A 99 -31.83 -8.48 -17.35
CA HIS A 99 -31.58 -7.22 -16.68
C HIS A 99 -30.93 -7.34 -15.30
N ALA A 100 -31.03 -8.47 -14.62
CA ALA A 100 -30.42 -8.66 -13.29
C ALA A 100 -28.94 -9.05 -13.42
N CYS A 101 -28.13 -8.72 -12.40
CA CYS A 101 -26.73 -9.10 -12.36
C CYS A 101 -26.55 -10.62 -12.16
N LYS A 102 -25.38 -11.14 -12.52
CA LYS A 102 -25.07 -12.59 -12.42
C LYS A 102 -25.19 -13.12 -10.99
N ARG A 103 -24.86 -12.30 -9.99
CA ARG A 103 -24.94 -12.67 -8.55
C ARG A 103 -26.37 -12.91 -8.11
N TYR A 104 -27.26 -12.00 -8.48
CA TYR A 104 -28.70 -12.14 -8.26
C TYR A 104 -29.20 -13.44 -8.88
N LEU A 105 -28.95 -13.66 -10.17
CA LEU A 105 -29.42 -14.85 -10.90
C LEU A 105 -28.92 -16.15 -10.30
N ARG A 106 -27.65 -16.20 -9.89
CA ARG A 106 -27.05 -17.36 -9.21
C ARG A 106 -27.78 -17.70 -7.91
N ASN A 107 -28.04 -16.70 -7.08
CA ASN A 107 -28.67 -16.91 -5.77
C ASN A 107 -30.17 -17.17 -5.88
N PHE A 108 -30.86 -16.51 -6.83
CA PHE A 108 -32.24 -16.82 -7.18
C PHE A 108 -32.40 -18.28 -7.59
N SER A 109 -31.50 -18.79 -8.43
CA SER A 109 -31.51 -20.20 -8.83
C SER A 109 -31.32 -21.16 -7.64
N LYS A 110 -30.45 -20.81 -6.66
CA LYS A 110 -30.29 -21.61 -5.43
C LYS A 110 -31.57 -21.67 -4.61
N LEU A 111 -32.28 -20.55 -4.46
CA LEU A 111 -33.56 -20.48 -3.75
C LEU A 111 -34.63 -21.38 -4.42
N GLU A 112 -34.67 -21.41 -5.76
CA GLU A 112 -35.55 -22.32 -6.50
C GLU A 112 -35.14 -23.79 -6.33
N GLN A 113 -33.84 -24.09 -6.42
CA GLN A 113 -33.31 -25.46 -6.27
C GLN A 113 -33.61 -26.04 -4.89
N GLN A 114 -33.57 -25.21 -3.85
CA GLN A 114 -33.94 -25.58 -2.49
C GLN A 114 -35.46 -25.56 -2.23
N ARG A 115 -36.26 -25.27 -3.27
CA ARG A 115 -37.73 -25.18 -3.21
C ARG A 115 -38.25 -24.12 -2.22
N LEU A 116 -37.42 -23.13 -1.92
CA LEU A 116 -37.82 -21.97 -1.12
C LEU A 116 -38.63 -21.00 -1.97
N PHE A 117 -38.23 -20.81 -3.23
CA PHE A 117 -38.92 -19.96 -4.19
C PHE A 117 -39.63 -20.80 -5.24
N SER A 118 -40.89 -20.47 -5.50
CA SER A 118 -41.69 -21.02 -6.60
C SER A 118 -42.83 -20.07 -6.92
N GLU A 119 -43.41 -20.18 -8.11
CA GLU A 119 -44.58 -19.39 -8.49
C GLU A 119 -45.87 -19.86 -7.77
N GLU A 120 -45.85 -21.04 -7.15
CA GLU A 120 -47.02 -21.70 -6.56
C GLU A 120 -47.22 -21.40 -5.07
N LYS A 121 -46.21 -20.87 -4.38
CA LYS A 121 -46.27 -20.61 -2.93
C LYS A 121 -45.44 -19.36 -2.58
N VAL A 122 -46.03 -18.46 -1.80
CA VAL A 122 -45.30 -17.35 -1.17
C VAL A 122 -44.30 -17.91 -0.14
N PRO A 123 -43.00 -17.59 -0.24
CA PRO A 123 -41.99 -18.11 0.68
C PRO A 123 -42.23 -17.66 2.13
N GLN A 124 -41.94 -18.55 3.09
CA GLN A 124 -42.05 -18.26 4.52
C GLN A 124 -40.75 -17.63 5.02
N LEU A 125 -40.85 -16.57 5.83
CA LEU A 125 -39.66 -15.84 6.29
C LEU A 125 -38.72 -16.70 7.13
N GLN A 126 -39.24 -17.64 7.93
CA GLN A 126 -38.40 -18.52 8.76
C GLN A 126 -37.45 -19.37 7.91
N ASP A 127 -37.93 -19.94 6.81
CA ASP A 127 -37.13 -20.78 5.92
C ASP A 127 -36.09 -19.95 5.15
N VAL A 128 -36.50 -18.76 4.69
CA VAL A 128 -35.59 -17.82 3.99
C VAL A 128 -34.53 -17.27 4.95
N SER A 129 -34.88 -16.98 6.19
CA SER A 129 -33.96 -16.52 7.23
C SER A 129 -32.89 -17.59 7.53
N LYS A 130 -33.31 -18.86 7.66
CA LYS A 130 -32.37 -20.00 7.79
C LYS A 130 -31.42 -20.09 6.60
N PHE A 131 -31.94 -19.97 5.38
CA PHE A 131 -31.12 -19.99 4.16
C PHE A 131 -30.10 -18.86 4.11
N LEU A 132 -30.50 -17.62 4.43
CA LEU A 132 -29.57 -16.48 4.44
C LEU A 132 -28.53 -16.62 5.55
N LYS A 133 -28.90 -17.19 6.70
CA LYS A 133 -27.98 -17.43 7.80
C LYS A 133 -26.88 -18.39 7.39
N ASP A 134 -27.25 -19.47 6.69
CA ASP A 134 -26.31 -20.45 6.16
C ASP A 134 -25.41 -19.88 5.04
N CYS A 135 -25.93 -18.95 4.23
CA CYS A 135 -25.17 -18.36 3.12
C CYS A 135 -24.20 -17.28 3.57
N THR A 136 -24.68 -16.32 4.37
CA THR A 136 -23.97 -15.07 4.67
C THR A 136 -24.15 -14.62 6.12
N GLY A 137 -24.80 -15.42 6.98
CA GLY A 137 -25.12 -15.01 8.35
C GLY A 137 -26.18 -13.90 8.43
N PHE A 138 -26.83 -13.55 7.33
CA PHE A 138 -27.98 -12.65 7.35
C PHE A 138 -29.22 -13.36 7.88
N GLU A 139 -30.02 -12.65 8.65
CA GLU A 139 -31.31 -13.13 9.14
C GLU A 139 -32.39 -12.11 8.79
N ILE A 140 -33.62 -12.59 8.63
CA ILE A 140 -34.79 -11.76 8.38
C ILE A 140 -35.63 -11.70 9.63
N TYR A 141 -36.01 -10.51 10.07
CA TYR A 141 -36.98 -10.30 11.17
C TYR A 141 -38.28 -9.67 10.64
N PRO A 142 -39.46 -10.15 11.06
CA PRO A 142 -40.72 -9.60 10.63
C PRO A 142 -40.91 -8.18 11.19
N VAL A 143 -41.34 -7.25 10.35
CA VAL A 143 -41.70 -5.89 10.76
C VAL A 143 -43.09 -5.51 10.25
N GLU A 144 -43.81 -4.71 11.03
CA GLU A 144 -45.18 -4.29 10.71
C GLU A 144 -45.23 -3.24 9.59
N GLY A 145 -44.19 -2.41 9.45
CA GLY A 145 -44.13 -1.32 8.47
C GLY A 145 -42.78 -0.60 8.51
N TYR A 146 -42.74 0.66 8.08
CA TYR A 146 -41.50 1.42 7.98
C TYR A 146 -40.92 1.77 9.35
N LEU A 147 -39.67 1.37 9.57
CA LEU A 147 -38.86 1.82 10.69
C LEU A 147 -38.23 3.17 10.41
N SER A 148 -37.75 3.83 11.46
CA SER A 148 -36.83 4.97 11.28
C SER A 148 -35.56 4.50 10.57
N ALA A 149 -34.94 5.38 9.77
CA ALA A 149 -33.66 5.06 9.12
C ALA A 149 -32.60 4.58 10.13
N LYS A 150 -32.60 5.16 11.33
CA LYS A 150 -31.74 4.75 12.44
C LYS A 150 -31.95 3.29 12.84
N ASP A 151 -33.20 2.88 13.06
CA ASP A 151 -33.53 1.54 13.54
C ASP A 151 -33.35 0.47 12.44
N PHE A 152 -33.70 0.82 11.20
CA PHE A 152 -33.48 -0.05 10.06
C PHE A 152 -31.98 -0.32 9.81
N LEU A 153 -31.17 0.74 9.70
CA LEU A 153 -29.73 0.60 9.47
C LEU A 153 -29.02 -0.09 10.65
N ALA A 154 -29.47 0.14 11.89
CA ALA A 154 -28.94 -0.58 13.05
C ALA A 154 -29.14 -2.10 12.93
N GLY A 155 -30.24 -2.57 12.34
CA GLY A 155 -30.43 -3.99 12.03
C GLY A 155 -29.34 -4.55 11.11
N LEU A 156 -29.00 -3.81 10.05
CA LEU A 156 -27.99 -4.22 9.08
C LEU A 156 -26.61 -4.43 9.73
N ALA A 157 -26.28 -3.68 10.79
CA ALA A 157 -25.03 -3.85 11.54
C ALA A 157 -24.87 -5.28 12.12
N PHE A 158 -26.00 -5.92 12.46
CA PHE A 158 -26.09 -7.29 12.96
C PHE A 158 -26.45 -8.31 11.88
N ARG A 159 -26.37 -7.91 10.59
CA ARG A 159 -26.87 -8.69 9.46
C ARG A 159 -28.34 -9.08 9.63
N VAL A 160 -29.15 -8.19 10.20
CA VAL A 160 -30.60 -8.36 10.32
C VAL A 160 -31.29 -7.44 9.33
N PHE A 161 -32.09 -8.03 8.45
CA PHE A 161 -32.95 -7.28 7.56
C PHE A 161 -34.39 -7.37 8.06
N HIS A 162 -35.04 -6.23 8.25
CA HIS A 162 -36.43 -6.17 8.69
C HIS A 162 -37.34 -6.26 7.47
N THR A 163 -38.25 -7.23 7.45
CA THR A 163 -39.05 -7.59 6.27
C THR A 163 -40.53 -7.58 6.59
N THR A 164 -41.33 -6.98 5.71
CA THR A 164 -42.78 -7.06 5.77
C THR A 164 -43.27 -8.43 5.27
N GLN A 165 -44.46 -8.83 5.71
CA GLN A 165 -45.05 -10.14 5.36
C GLN A 165 -46.35 -10.05 4.55
N TYR A 166 -46.92 -8.85 4.41
CA TYR A 166 -48.14 -8.69 3.64
C TYR A 166 -47.83 -8.66 2.15
N VAL A 167 -48.77 -9.12 1.34
CA VAL A 167 -48.70 -9.00 -0.13
C VAL A 167 -49.36 -7.69 -0.56
N ARG A 168 -48.82 -7.03 -1.59
CA ARG A 168 -49.41 -5.83 -2.21
C ARG A 168 -50.85 -6.07 -2.68
N HIS A 169 -51.60 -4.99 -2.86
CA HIS A 169 -53.01 -5.08 -3.24
C HIS A 169 -53.20 -5.71 -4.64
N PRO A 170 -54.13 -6.66 -4.83
CA PRO A 170 -54.28 -7.42 -6.08
C PRO A 170 -54.77 -6.58 -7.28
N SER A 171 -55.30 -5.37 -7.06
CA SER A 171 -55.76 -4.50 -8.14
C SER A 171 -54.63 -4.01 -9.05
N ASP A 172 -53.40 -3.97 -8.56
CA ASP A 172 -52.22 -3.57 -9.33
C ASP A 172 -50.98 -4.38 -8.88
N PRO A 173 -50.82 -5.63 -9.36
CA PRO A 173 -49.73 -6.49 -8.91
C PRO A 173 -48.34 -5.96 -9.33
N PHE A 174 -48.24 -5.16 -10.40
CA PHE A 174 -46.95 -4.75 -10.97
C PHE A 174 -46.40 -3.45 -10.39
N TYR A 175 -47.14 -2.81 -9.47
CA TYR A 175 -46.74 -1.60 -8.75
C TYR A 175 -47.09 -1.74 -7.27
N SER A 176 -46.26 -1.16 -6.39
CA SER A 176 -46.56 -1.08 -4.97
C SER A 176 -46.04 0.24 -4.41
N PRO A 177 -46.87 1.03 -3.69
CA PRO A 177 -46.43 2.26 -3.03
C PRO A 177 -45.59 1.99 -1.77
N GLU A 178 -45.56 0.74 -1.30
CA GLU A 178 -44.87 0.29 -0.08
C GLU A 178 -44.11 -1.04 -0.34
N PRO A 179 -43.03 -1.33 0.40
CA PRO A 179 -42.30 -2.58 0.28
C PRO A 179 -43.11 -3.71 0.91
N ASP A 180 -43.77 -4.50 0.06
CA ASP A 180 -44.50 -5.70 0.44
C ASP A 180 -43.58 -6.93 0.40
N VAL A 181 -44.06 -8.09 0.87
CA VAL A 181 -43.26 -9.32 0.90
C VAL A 181 -42.74 -9.73 -0.49
N CYS A 182 -43.42 -9.35 -1.58
CA CYS A 182 -42.91 -9.58 -2.94
C CYS A 182 -41.64 -8.76 -3.21
N HIS A 183 -41.61 -7.49 -2.80
CA HIS A 183 -40.43 -6.63 -2.91
C HIS A 183 -39.25 -7.19 -2.12
N GLU A 184 -39.51 -7.59 -0.88
CA GLU A 184 -38.47 -8.06 0.02
C GLU A 184 -37.85 -9.36 -0.47
N LEU A 185 -38.70 -10.34 -0.82
CA LEU A 185 -38.24 -11.66 -1.26
C LEU A 185 -37.64 -11.63 -2.67
N LEU A 186 -38.25 -10.93 -3.62
CA LEU A 186 -37.76 -10.93 -5.01
C LEU A 186 -36.68 -9.86 -5.25
N GLY A 187 -36.63 -8.79 -4.45
CA GLY A 187 -35.60 -7.76 -4.56
C GLY A 187 -34.37 -8.09 -3.74
N HIS A 188 -34.52 -8.13 -2.41
CA HIS A 188 -33.41 -8.14 -1.47
C HIS A 188 -32.77 -9.51 -1.25
N VAL A 189 -33.59 -10.54 -1.00
CA VAL A 189 -33.11 -11.85 -0.52
C VAL A 189 -32.02 -12.46 -1.42
N PRO A 190 -32.13 -12.49 -2.76
CA PRO A 190 -31.07 -13.06 -3.59
C PRO A 190 -29.75 -12.29 -3.47
N MET A 191 -29.79 -10.99 -3.22
CA MET A 191 -28.59 -10.18 -3.01
C MET A 191 -28.01 -10.35 -1.61
N PHE A 192 -28.83 -10.47 -0.57
CA PHE A 192 -28.33 -10.78 0.79
C PHE A 192 -27.67 -12.15 0.89
N ALA A 193 -27.98 -13.09 -0.01
CA ALA A 193 -27.27 -14.36 -0.14
C ALA A 193 -25.88 -14.22 -0.82
N ASP A 194 -25.50 -13.05 -1.32
CA ASP A 194 -24.16 -12.76 -1.83
C ASP A 194 -23.26 -12.20 -0.71
N PRO A 195 -22.08 -12.81 -0.44
CA PRO A 195 -21.23 -12.39 0.67
C PRO A 195 -20.75 -10.93 0.60
N GLU A 196 -20.50 -10.39 -0.60
CA GLU A 196 -20.02 -9.02 -0.75
C GLU A 196 -21.14 -8.01 -0.54
N PHE A 197 -22.34 -8.30 -1.06
CA PHE A 197 -23.50 -7.44 -0.81
C PHE A 197 -23.96 -7.48 0.66
N ALA A 198 -23.88 -8.64 1.30
CA ALA A 198 -24.07 -8.76 2.75
C ALA A 198 -23.05 -7.92 3.52
N GLN A 199 -21.78 -7.93 3.11
CA GLN A 199 -20.76 -7.07 3.71
C GLN A 199 -21.07 -5.59 3.49
N LEU A 200 -21.38 -5.15 2.27
CA LEU A 200 -21.79 -3.76 1.98
C LEU A 200 -22.92 -3.29 2.89
N SER A 201 -23.97 -4.09 3.00
CA SER A 201 -25.13 -3.76 3.83
C SER A 201 -24.75 -3.64 5.31
N GLN A 202 -23.89 -4.54 5.80
CA GLN A 202 -23.40 -4.49 7.17
C GLN A 202 -22.46 -3.28 7.42
N GLU A 203 -21.63 -2.89 6.46
CA GLU A 203 -20.76 -1.72 6.56
C GLU A 203 -21.57 -0.43 6.72
N ILE A 204 -22.66 -0.28 5.94
CA ILE A 204 -23.60 0.84 6.09
C ILE A 204 -24.23 0.83 7.49
N GLY A 205 -24.69 -0.34 7.96
CA GLY A 205 -25.29 -0.47 9.29
C GLY A 205 -24.31 -0.17 10.43
N LEU A 206 -23.07 -0.66 10.37
CA LEU A 206 -22.05 -0.36 11.37
C LEU A 206 -21.63 1.11 11.35
N ALA A 207 -21.67 1.77 10.20
CA ALA A 207 -21.40 3.20 10.08
C ALA A 207 -22.51 4.05 10.74
N SER A 208 -23.75 3.57 10.79
CA SER A 208 -24.88 4.30 11.39
C SER A 208 -24.90 4.25 12.92
N LEU A 209 -24.21 3.29 13.54
CA LEU A 209 -24.17 3.14 14.99
C LEU A 209 -23.44 4.34 15.64
N GLY A 210 -24.19 5.09 16.45
CA GLY A 210 -23.69 6.28 17.15
C GLY A 210 -23.48 7.51 16.27
N ALA A 211 -23.93 7.47 15.01
CA ALA A 211 -23.83 8.58 14.08
C ALA A 211 -24.89 9.67 14.34
N SER A 212 -24.65 10.88 13.83
CA SER A 212 -25.63 11.97 13.88
C SER A 212 -26.85 11.67 12.99
N GLU A 213 -27.98 12.35 13.22
CA GLU A 213 -29.18 12.18 12.38
C GLU A 213 -28.91 12.54 10.91
N THR A 214 -28.10 13.58 10.68
CA THR A 214 -27.64 13.97 9.34
C THR A 214 -26.87 12.84 8.65
N ASP A 215 -25.94 12.22 9.38
CA ASP A 215 -25.14 11.12 8.84
C ASP A 215 -25.97 9.85 8.62
N ILE A 216 -26.93 9.57 9.51
CA ILE A 216 -27.90 8.48 9.33
C ILE A 216 -28.71 8.69 8.05
N ASN A 217 -29.19 9.92 7.79
CA ASN A 217 -29.91 10.23 6.56
C ASN A 217 -29.02 10.11 5.32
N ASN A 218 -27.75 10.53 5.42
CA ASN A 218 -26.77 10.33 4.34
C ASN A 218 -26.51 8.85 4.05
N LEU A 219 -26.34 8.03 5.09
CA LEU A 219 -26.19 6.57 4.96
C LEU A 219 -27.44 5.93 4.38
N ALA A 220 -28.64 6.38 4.76
CA ALA A 220 -29.89 5.92 4.19
C ALA A 220 -30.00 6.28 2.69
N LYS A 221 -29.54 7.46 2.27
CA LYS A 221 -29.43 7.81 0.84
C LYS A 221 -28.44 6.91 0.09
N ILE A 222 -27.28 6.63 0.69
CA ILE A 222 -26.30 5.71 0.10
C ILE A 222 -26.91 4.31 -0.04
N TYR A 223 -27.60 3.81 0.98
CA TYR A 223 -28.33 2.54 0.93
C TYR A 223 -29.38 2.56 -0.19
N PHE A 224 -30.17 3.63 -0.28
CA PHE A 224 -31.21 3.78 -1.32
C PHE A 224 -30.61 3.73 -2.74
N PHE A 225 -29.59 4.52 -3.04
CA PHE A 225 -28.98 4.54 -4.38
C PHE A 225 -28.04 3.35 -4.67
N THR A 226 -27.93 2.40 -3.74
CA THR A 226 -27.18 1.15 -3.93
C THR A 226 -28.06 -0.08 -3.75
N ALA A 227 -28.48 -0.40 -2.54
CA ALA A 227 -29.27 -1.57 -2.21
C ALA A 227 -30.70 -1.52 -2.79
N GLU A 228 -31.30 -0.34 -2.97
CA GLU A 228 -32.65 -0.22 -3.59
C GLU A 228 -32.59 0.01 -5.11
N PHE A 229 -31.76 0.95 -5.57
CA PHE A 229 -31.75 1.40 -6.97
C PHE A 229 -30.38 1.33 -7.66
N GLY A 230 -29.46 0.54 -7.13
CA GLY A 230 -28.12 0.36 -7.69
C GLY A 230 -28.07 -0.48 -8.96
N VAL A 231 -27.15 -0.12 -9.86
CA VAL A 231 -26.84 -0.88 -11.07
C VAL A 231 -25.32 -1.09 -11.19
N ILE A 232 -24.92 -2.15 -11.87
CA ILE A 232 -23.53 -2.60 -12.00
C ILE A 232 -23.16 -2.85 -13.46
N VAL A 233 -21.90 -2.64 -13.83
CA VAL A 233 -21.38 -3.06 -15.14
C VAL A 233 -20.92 -4.52 -15.09
N GLU A 234 -21.49 -5.37 -15.94
CA GLU A 234 -21.07 -6.75 -16.15
C GLU A 234 -21.04 -7.04 -17.65
N ASP A 235 -19.92 -7.57 -18.16
CA ASP A 235 -19.71 -7.88 -19.59
C ASP A 235 -20.10 -6.72 -20.53
N ASP A 236 -19.64 -5.51 -20.21
CA ASP A 236 -19.96 -4.26 -20.93
C ASP A 236 -21.46 -3.89 -20.98
N GLN A 237 -22.29 -4.49 -20.12
CA GLN A 237 -23.71 -4.20 -19.97
C GLN A 237 -24.05 -3.71 -18.57
N ILE A 238 -25.00 -2.78 -18.46
CA ILE A 238 -25.55 -2.35 -17.18
C ILE A 238 -26.61 -3.37 -16.73
N LYS A 239 -26.45 -3.87 -15.51
CA LYS A 239 -27.36 -4.81 -14.85
C LYS A 239 -27.86 -4.26 -13.52
N ALA A 240 -29.09 -4.57 -13.14
CA ALA A 240 -29.67 -4.20 -11.86
C ALA A 240 -29.21 -5.15 -10.76
N TYR A 241 -28.90 -4.58 -9.61
CA TYR A 241 -28.74 -5.31 -8.35
C TYR A 241 -29.57 -4.71 -7.21
N GLY A 242 -30.09 -3.49 -7.37
CA GLY A 242 -30.97 -2.85 -6.39
C GLY A 242 -32.36 -3.51 -6.32
N ALA A 243 -32.87 -3.70 -5.11
CA ALA A 243 -34.12 -4.40 -4.81
C ALA A 243 -35.36 -3.69 -5.37
N GLY A 244 -35.44 -2.36 -5.30
CA GLY A 244 -36.48 -1.56 -5.95
C GLY A 244 -36.58 -1.83 -7.45
N LEU A 245 -35.44 -1.87 -8.15
CA LEU A 245 -35.40 -2.26 -9.56
C LEU A 245 -35.78 -3.73 -9.77
N LEU A 246 -35.31 -4.63 -8.92
CA LEU A 246 -35.54 -6.07 -9.08
C LEU A 246 -36.94 -6.53 -8.66
N SER A 247 -37.73 -5.69 -8.01
CA SER A 247 -39.09 -5.98 -7.54
C SER A 247 -40.19 -5.26 -8.33
N SER A 248 -39.83 -4.28 -9.16
CA SER A 248 -40.75 -3.50 -9.99
C SER A 248 -40.53 -3.79 -11.47
N ALA A 249 -41.41 -4.60 -12.07
CA ALA A 249 -41.31 -4.96 -13.49
C ALA A 249 -41.39 -3.73 -14.40
N ALA A 250 -42.22 -2.75 -14.03
CA ALA A 250 -42.40 -1.52 -14.78
C ALA A 250 -41.14 -0.64 -14.73
N GLU A 251 -40.58 -0.43 -13.53
CA GLU A 251 -39.40 0.42 -13.36
C GLU A 251 -38.13 -0.24 -13.92
N LEU A 252 -37.96 -1.55 -13.77
CA LEU A 252 -36.82 -2.28 -14.33
C LEU A 252 -36.75 -2.10 -15.85
N LYS A 253 -37.86 -2.31 -16.54
CA LYS A 253 -37.93 -2.16 -18.00
C LYS A 253 -37.67 -0.72 -18.41
N ASN A 254 -38.35 0.23 -17.77
CA ASN A 254 -38.20 1.64 -18.07
C ASN A 254 -36.76 2.14 -17.85
N THR A 255 -36.13 1.75 -16.75
CA THR A 255 -34.74 2.14 -16.41
C THR A 255 -33.74 1.65 -17.45
N MET A 256 -33.89 0.39 -17.88
CA MET A 256 -32.98 -0.24 -18.84
C MET A 256 -33.07 0.38 -20.25
N GLU A 257 -34.20 1.01 -20.59
CA GLU A 257 -34.39 1.74 -21.84
C GLU A 257 -33.85 3.19 -21.79
N GLN A 258 -33.74 3.78 -20.59
CA GLN A 258 -33.37 5.19 -20.38
C GLN A 258 -31.87 5.42 -20.08
N LYS A 259 -31.01 5.19 -21.07
CA LYS A 259 -29.54 5.32 -20.93
C LYS A 259 -29.04 6.67 -20.36
N LYS A 260 -29.81 7.75 -20.51
CA LYS A 260 -29.42 9.11 -20.05
C LYS A 260 -29.51 9.31 -18.52
N LYS A 261 -30.18 8.42 -17.80
CA LYS A 261 -30.33 8.51 -16.34
C LYS A 261 -29.20 7.83 -15.56
N PHE A 262 -28.32 7.09 -16.23
CA PHE A 262 -27.18 6.45 -15.59
C PHE A 262 -26.07 7.46 -15.30
N LYS A 263 -25.58 7.46 -14.05
CA LYS A 263 -24.44 8.25 -13.58
C LYS A 263 -23.41 7.33 -12.95
N THR A 264 -22.14 7.68 -13.02
CA THR A 264 -21.09 6.94 -12.29
C THR A 264 -21.36 6.98 -10.80
N PHE A 265 -21.14 5.86 -10.11
CA PHE A 265 -21.23 5.80 -8.67
C PHE A 265 -20.21 6.76 -8.02
N ASP A 266 -20.74 7.74 -7.28
CA ASP A 266 -19.96 8.69 -6.49
C ASP A 266 -20.78 9.12 -5.27
N VAL A 267 -20.21 8.99 -4.08
CA VAL A 267 -20.92 9.24 -2.83
C VAL A 267 -21.35 10.70 -2.72
N ASN A 268 -20.47 11.65 -3.08
CA ASN A 268 -20.79 13.08 -2.98
C ASN A 268 -21.98 13.48 -3.86
N THR A 269 -22.04 12.93 -5.07
CA THR A 269 -23.16 13.13 -5.99
C THR A 269 -24.45 12.48 -5.48
N ILE A 270 -24.36 11.29 -4.86
CA ILE A 270 -25.50 10.61 -4.25
C ILE A 270 -26.11 11.45 -3.12
N LEU A 271 -25.28 12.03 -2.24
CA LEU A 271 -25.76 12.82 -1.10
C LEU A 271 -26.56 14.06 -1.54
N GLN A 272 -26.24 14.61 -2.70
CA GLN A 272 -26.93 15.75 -3.32
C GLN A 272 -28.17 15.36 -4.15
N THR A 273 -28.42 14.07 -4.33
CA THR A 273 -29.56 13.57 -5.11
C THR A 273 -30.77 13.34 -4.20
N ASP A 274 -31.96 13.65 -4.72
CA ASP A 274 -33.24 13.43 -4.04
C ASP A 274 -33.75 12.01 -4.27
N CYS A 275 -34.15 11.33 -3.20
CA CYS A 275 -34.81 10.03 -3.27
C CYS A 275 -36.30 10.22 -3.60
N ILE A 276 -36.77 9.63 -4.69
CA ILE A 276 -38.17 9.75 -5.12
C ILE A 276 -38.91 8.48 -4.69
N ILE A 277 -39.92 8.60 -3.83
CA ILE A 277 -40.66 7.42 -3.33
C ILE A 277 -41.87 7.10 -4.22
N SER A 278 -42.48 8.12 -4.82
CA SER A 278 -43.78 8.00 -5.52
C SER A 278 -43.68 7.86 -7.05
N ASP A 279 -42.48 7.89 -7.64
CA ASP A 279 -42.24 7.83 -9.08
C ASP A 279 -40.82 7.30 -9.36
N TYR A 280 -40.48 7.06 -10.63
CA TYR A 280 -39.17 6.57 -11.05
C TYR A 280 -38.05 7.55 -10.74
N GLN A 281 -36.87 7.02 -10.39
CA GLN A 281 -35.73 7.84 -10.05
C GLN A 281 -35.25 8.70 -11.23
N ASN A 282 -34.68 9.87 -10.91
CA ASN A 282 -34.07 10.77 -11.89
C ASN A 282 -32.63 10.38 -12.24
N ALA A 283 -31.98 9.59 -11.39
CA ALA A 283 -30.62 9.10 -11.60
C ALA A 283 -30.45 7.70 -10.99
N TYR A 284 -29.69 6.86 -11.70
CA TYR A 284 -29.28 5.53 -11.24
C TYR A 284 -27.76 5.46 -11.26
N PHE A 285 -27.15 5.02 -10.16
CA PHE A 285 -25.71 5.06 -9.99
C PHE A 285 -25.07 3.73 -10.37
N VAL A 286 -24.13 3.80 -11.32
CA VAL A 286 -23.46 2.65 -11.95
C VAL A 286 -22.15 2.37 -11.22
N SER A 287 -22.10 1.21 -10.58
CA SER A 287 -20.91 0.69 -9.91
C SER A 287 -20.11 -0.23 -10.84
N LEU A 288 -18.78 -0.24 -10.73
CA LEU A 288 -17.95 -1.19 -11.48
C LEU A 288 -17.94 -2.57 -10.84
N ASN A 289 -17.94 -2.62 -9.51
CA ASN A 289 -18.06 -3.83 -8.71
C ASN A 289 -18.52 -3.48 -7.28
N ILE A 290 -19.00 -4.47 -6.51
CA ILE A 290 -19.51 -4.24 -5.15
C ILE A 290 -18.38 -3.88 -4.17
N GLN A 291 -17.15 -4.39 -4.37
CA GLN A 291 -16.01 -4.06 -3.52
C GLN A 291 -15.65 -2.56 -3.56
N ASP A 292 -15.72 -1.95 -4.74
CA ASP A 292 -15.50 -0.53 -4.95
C ASP A 292 -16.52 0.31 -4.16
N VAL A 293 -17.80 -0.08 -4.21
CA VAL A 293 -18.87 0.53 -3.40
C VAL A 293 -18.56 0.41 -1.90
N ILE A 294 -18.10 -0.77 -1.43
CA ILE A 294 -17.69 -0.97 -0.04
C ILE A 294 -16.56 -0.02 0.35
N GLN A 295 -15.55 0.15 -0.50
CA GLN A 295 -14.43 1.06 -0.22
C GLN A 295 -14.90 2.51 -0.11
N HIS A 296 -15.77 2.95 -1.01
CA HIS A 296 -16.36 4.29 -0.96
C HIS A 296 -17.21 4.51 0.30
N VAL A 297 -18.00 3.51 0.72
CA VAL A 297 -18.75 3.56 1.98
C VAL A 297 -17.80 3.65 3.18
N ARG A 298 -16.69 2.89 3.19
CA ARG A 298 -15.68 2.97 4.26
C ARG A 298 -14.99 4.33 4.32
N LEU A 299 -14.68 4.92 3.17
CA LEU A 299 -14.13 6.27 3.09
C LEU A 299 -15.11 7.31 3.64
N PHE A 300 -16.39 7.22 3.28
CA PHE A 300 -17.44 8.06 3.87
C PHE A 300 -17.61 7.82 5.37
N ALA A 301 -17.56 6.57 5.84
CA ALA A 301 -17.69 6.25 7.26
C ALA A 301 -16.57 6.86 8.12
N ARG A 302 -15.40 7.18 7.55
CA ARG A 302 -14.31 7.91 8.21
C ARG A 302 -14.64 9.39 8.46
N THR A 303 -15.55 9.98 7.69
CA THR A 303 -15.96 11.38 7.85
C THR A 303 -17.05 11.56 8.92
N ILE A 304 -17.72 10.47 9.31
CA ILE A 304 -18.78 10.49 10.34
C ILE A 304 -18.17 10.74 11.72
N ILE A 305 -18.70 11.75 12.42
CA ILE A 305 -18.32 12.08 13.79
C ILE A 305 -19.14 11.23 14.76
N ARG A 306 -18.48 10.40 15.57
CA ARG A 306 -19.11 9.58 16.63
C ARG A 306 -18.20 9.39 17.83
N SER A 307 -18.79 9.02 18.96
CA SER A 307 -18.12 8.98 20.25
C SER A 307 -17.06 7.88 20.40
N LEU A 308 -17.20 6.73 19.73
CA LEU A 308 -16.28 5.60 19.88
C LEU A 308 -16.27 4.68 18.63
N PRO A 309 -15.11 4.10 18.25
CA PRO A 309 -15.02 3.10 17.19
C PRO A 309 -15.70 1.78 17.60
N VAL A 310 -16.33 1.14 16.63
CA VAL A 310 -17.11 -0.11 16.81
C VAL A 310 -16.56 -1.24 15.95
N ARG A 311 -16.64 -2.47 16.47
CA ARG A 311 -16.33 -3.71 15.77
C ARG A 311 -17.48 -4.69 15.95
N TYR A 312 -17.90 -5.36 14.89
CA TYR A 312 -18.84 -6.47 15.03
C TYR A 312 -18.11 -7.78 15.33
N ASN A 313 -18.40 -8.40 16.46
CA ASN A 313 -17.92 -9.74 16.81
C ASN A 313 -18.98 -10.79 16.43
N ALA A 314 -18.74 -11.48 15.32
CA ALA A 314 -19.65 -12.49 14.80
C ALA A 314 -19.75 -13.76 15.66
N PHE A 315 -18.79 -14.06 16.53
CA PHE A 315 -18.83 -15.26 17.37
C PHE A 315 -19.86 -15.17 18.50
N ILE A 316 -20.06 -13.97 19.02
CA ILE A 316 -21.02 -13.68 20.11
C ILE A 316 -22.18 -12.80 19.66
N GLU A 317 -22.19 -12.39 18.39
CA GLU A 317 -23.20 -11.52 17.78
C GLU A 317 -23.38 -10.16 18.50
N GLU A 318 -22.27 -9.58 18.95
CA GLU A 318 -22.23 -8.30 19.68
C GLU A 318 -21.41 -7.23 18.94
N VAL A 319 -21.77 -5.96 19.14
CA VAL A 319 -20.98 -4.80 18.74
C VAL A 319 -20.07 -4.41 19.90
N GLU A 320 -18.77 -4.60 19.69
CA GLU A 320 -17.72 -4.26 20.64
C GLU A 320 -17.30 -2.80 20.44
N MET A 321 -17.26 -2.06 21.54
CA MET A 321 -16.67 -0.73 21.59
C MET A 321 -15.17 -0.87 21.81
N LEU A 322 -14.36 -0.33 20.88
CA LEU A 322 -12.90 -0.28 20.99
C LEU A 322 -12.47 0.98 21.74
N ASP A 323 -12.85 1.05 23.03
CA ASP A 323 -12.75 2.23 23.88
C ASP A 323 -11.44 2.33 24.69
N ASN A 324 -10.52 1.38 24.52
CA ASN A 324 -9.22 1.40 25.17
C ASN A 324 -8.16 0.60 24.38
N VAL A 325 -6.89 0.84 24.71
CA VAL A 325 -5.72 0.24 24.04
C VAL A 325 -5.69 -1.28 24.22
N GLU A 326 -6.12 -1.82 25.36
CA GLU A 326 -6.12 -3.27 25.60
C GLU A 326 -7.06 -4.01 24.64
N LYS A 327 -8.29 -3.50 24.47
CA LYS A 327 -9.27 -4.05 23.52
C LYS A 327 -8.78 -3.93 22.07
N LEU A 328 -8.12 -2.83 21.72
CA LEU A 328 -7.48 -2.66 20.41
C LEU A 328 -6.35 -3.68 20.21
N SER A 329 -5.48 -3.86 21.21
CA SER A 329 -4.38 -4.84 21.15
C SER A 329 -4.92 -6.27 21.01
N GLN A 330 -5.91 -6.65 21.82
CA GLN A 330 -6.55 -7.96 21.73
C GLN A 330 -7.19 -8.19 20.36
N ALA A 331 -7.80 -7.15 19.79
CA ALA A 331 -8.39 -7.20 18.47
C ALA A 331 -7.32 -7.43 17.37
N VAL A 332 -6.17 -6.77 17.48
CA VAL A 332 -5.00 -6.97 16.60
C VAL A 332 -4.43 -8.37 16.76
N ASP A 333 -4.27 -8.86 17.99
CA ASP A 333 -3.68 -10.18 18.24
C ASP A 333 -4.58 -11.31 17.72
N ASN A 334 -5.90 -11.17 17.84
CA ASN A 334 -6.85 -12.11 17.23
C ASN A 334 -6.70 -12.14 15.69
N LEU A 335 -6.53 -10.99 15.04
CA LEU A 335 -6.30 -10.92 13.59
C LEU A 335 -4.95 -11.54 13.20
N LYS A 336 -3.88 -11.29 13.98
CA LYS A 336 -2.57 -11.94 13.76
C LYS A 336 -2.70 -13.46 13.84
N HIS A 337 -3.48 -13.98 14.80
CA HIS A 337 -3.73 -15.40 14.93
C HIS A 337 -4.50 -15.96 13.73
N GLU A 338 -5.58 -15.31 13.30
CA GLU A 338 -6.33 -15.69 12.09
C GLU A 338 -5.44 -15.71 10.84
N ILE A 339 -4.62 -14.67 10.63
CA ILE A 339 -3.65 -14.60 9.53
C ILE A 339 -2.64 -15.75 9.60
N THR A 340 -2.17 -16.09 10.80
CA THR A 340 -1.22 -17.20 11.01
C THR A 340 -1.85 -18.54 10.66
N CYS A 341 -3.08 -18.79 11.10
CA CYS A 341 -3.83 -20.00 10.77
C CYS A 341 -4.09 -20.11 9.26
N ILE A 342 -4.52 -19.03 8.61
CA ILE A 342 -4.72 -19.00 7.15
C ILE A 342 -3.38 -19.26 6.44
N ARG A 343 -2.28 -18.67 6.90
CA ARG A 343 -0.94 -18.92 6.35
C ARG A 343 -0.54 -20.38 6.47
N ASN A 344 -0.82 -21.03 7.61
CA ASN A 344 -0.56 -22.46 7.81
C ASN A 344 -1.41 -23.32 6.87
N VAL A 345 -2.69 -23.00 6.69
CA VAL A 345 -3.58 -23.72 5.77
C VAL A 345 -3.18 -23.48 4.32
N ILE A 346 -2.80 -22.27 3.92
CA ILE A 346 -2.27 -21.99 2.58
C ILE A 346 -1.00 -22.82 2.35
N PHE A 347 -0.12 -22.89 3.34
CA PHE A 347 1.06 -23.72 3.29
C PHE A 347 0.69 -25.20 3.11
N GLU A 348 -0.18 -25.76 3.95
CA GLU A 348 -0.64 -27.16 3.86
C GLU A 348 -1.41 -27.46 2.56
N MET A 349 -2.30 -26.58 2.12
CA MET A 349 -3.03 -26.74 0.86
C MET A 349 -2.09 -26.65 -0.34
N SER A 350 -1.07 -25.80 -0.28
CA SER A 350 -0.01 -25.78 -1.29
C SER A 350 0.75 -27.10 -1.31
N GLU A 351 0.99 -27.73 -0.15
CA GLU A 351 1.63 -29.05 -0.09
C GLU A 351 0.66 -30.18 -0.51
N PHE A 352 -0.65 -30.06 -0.25
CA PHE A 352 -1.66 -31.06 -0.62
C PHE A 352 -2.01 -31.03 -2.11
N THR A 353 -2.11 -29.86 -2.73
CA THR A 353 -2.24 -29.74 -4.20
C THR A 353 -1.00 -30.26 -4.92
N LYS A 354 0.19 -30.19 -4.29
CA LYS A 354 1.41 -30.88 -4.77
C LYS A 354 1.37 -32.40 -4.55
N LEU A 355 0.61 -32.90 -3.56
CA LEU A 355 0.49 -34.34 -3.26
C LEU A 355 -0.55 -35.06 -4.14
N ASP A 356 -1.67 -34.43 -4.47
CA ASP A 356 -2.70 -35.02 -5.37
C ASP A 356 -2.26 -35.02 -6.86
N ALA A 357 -1.32 -34.15 -7.24
CA ALA A 357 -0.61 -34.28 -8.53
C ALA A 357 0.42 -35.42 -8.55
N ASN A 358 0.71 -36.05 -7.40
CA ASN A 358 1.80 -36.98 -7.17
C ASN A 358 1.35 -38.41 -6.76
N HIS A 359 0.14 -38.83 -7.12
CA HIS A 359 -0.13 -40.27 -7.27
C HIS A 359 0.52 -40.81 -8.55
N GLY A 360 1.85 -40.87 -8.48
CA GLY A 360 2.79 -41.44 -9.42
C GLY A 360 4.16 -41.38 -8.77
N SER A 361 4.54 -42.45 -8.09
CA SER A 361 5.84 -42.61 -7.42
C SER A 361 7.01 -42.34 -8.37
N GLY A 362 7.75 -41.25 -8.12
CA GLY A 362 9.02 -40.90 -8.78
C GLY A 362 9.10 -39.39 -9.04
N ILE A 363 10.15 -38.72 -8.52
CA ILE A 363 10.49 -37.35 -8.95
C ILE A 363 10.54 -37.36 -10.49
N PRO A 364 9.73 -36.56 -11.20
CA PRO A 364 9.81 -36.51 -12.66
C PRO A 364 11.24 -36.18 -13.07
N GLU A 365 11.81 -36.95 -13.99
CA GLU A 365 13.12 -36.65 -14.55
C GLU A 365 12.98 -35.39 -15.41
N PHE A 366 13.22 -34.22 -14.81
CA PHE A 366 13.19 -32.95 -15.52
C PHE A 366 14.41 -32.88 -16.45
N VAL A 367 14.15 -32.72 -17.74
CA VAL A 367 15.15 -32.47 -18.77
C VAL A 367 15.00 -31.02 -19.17
N ILE A 368 15.88 -30.17 -18.66
CA ILE A 368 16.03 -28.77 -19.11
C ILE A 368 17.27 -28.64 -20.00
N LYS A 369 17.18 -27.78 -21.01
CA LYS A 369 18.24 -27.51 -21.98
C LYS A 369 18.28 -26.02 -22.33
N PHE A 370 19.45 -25.54 -22.73
CA PHE A 370 19.58 -24.30 -23.47
C PHE A 370 18.74 -24.37 -24.76
N ASN A 371 18.02 -23.31 -25.09
CA ASN A 371 17.17 -23.29 -26.27
C ASN A 371 18.01 -23.05 -27.53
N GLU A 372 18.09 -24.06 -28.39
CA GLU A 372 18.90 -24.07 -29.61
C GLU A 372 18.57 -22.90 -30.56
N LYS A 373 17.36 -22.32 -30.49
CA LYS A 373 16.97 -21.15 -31.30
C LYS A 373 17.87 -19.92 -31.09
N PHE A 374 18.63 -19.87 -29.98
CA PHE A 374 19.54 -18.79 -29.68
C PHE A 374 20.98 -19.03 -30.14
N GLU A 375 21.34 -20.22 -30.63
CA GLU A 375 22.72 -20.58 -31.01
C GLU A 375 23.33 -19.70 -32.09
N ASP A 376 22.48 -19.09 -32.93
CA ASP A 376 22.85 -18.26 -34.06
C ASP A 376 22.61 -16.75 -33.83
N VAL A 377 22.25 -16.36 -32.60
CA VAL A 377 22.14 -14.93 -32.24
C VAL A 377 23.52 -14.30 -32.34
N ASN A 378 23.66 -13.24 -33.15
CA ASN A 378 24.95 -12.58 -33.36
C ASN A 378 25.05 -11.26 -32.59
N PHE A 379 25.92 -11.24 -31.58
CA PHE A 379 26.19 -10.05 -30.76
C PHE A 379 27.35 -9.17 -31.27
N ARG A 380 27.96 -9.52 -32.42
CA ARG A 380 29.10 -8.81 -33.01
C ARG A 380 28.74 -7.80 -34.10
N GLY A 381 27.55 -7.88 -34.70
CA GLY A 381 27.04 -6.95 -35.73
C GLY A 381 26.16 -5.83 -35.17
N PRO A 382 25.53 -4.98 -36.00
CA PRO A 382 24.56 -3.98 -35.54
C PRO A 382 23.32 -4.64 -34.91
N TRP A 383 22.98 -4.31 -33.66
CA TRP A 383 21.84 -4.91 -32.95
C TRP A 383 20.54 -4.16 -33.24
N LEU A 384 19.79 -4.59 -34.26
CA LEU A 384 18.45 -4.09 -34.61
C LEU A 384 17.46 -5.23 -34.90
N SER A 385 17.60 -6.38 -34.24
CA SER A 385 16.63 -7.48 -34.36
C SER A 385 15.67 -7.49 -33.16
N THR A 386 14.42 -7.13 -33.41
CA THR A 386 13.30 -7.42 -32.50
C THR A 386 12.41 -8.46 -33.17
N ASN A 387 12.37 -9.66 -32.61
CA ASN A 387 11.32 -10.63 -32.90
C ASN A 387 10.62 -11.00 -31.59
N GLU A 388 9.67 -11.94 -31.66
CA GLU A 388 8.89 -12.36 -30.49
C GLU A 388 9.77 -12.97 -29.37
N ASP A 389 10.90 -13.59 -29.73
CA ASP A 389 11.77 -14.32 -28.81
C ASP A 389 12.98 -13.53 -28.32
N VAL A 390 13.49 -12.58 -29.12
CA VAL A 390 14.71 -11.81 -28.87
C VAL A 390 14.43 -10.33 -29.03
N THR A 391 14.75 -9.56 -27.99
CA THR A 391 14.82 -8.10 -28.05
C THR A 391 16.25 -7.69 -27.75
N ALA A 392 16.85 -6.91 -28.64
CA ALA A 392 18.27 -6.57 -28.61
C ALA A 392 18.44 -5.08 -28.95
N PHE A 393 19.26 -4.36 -28.22
CA PHE A 393 19.56 -2.94 -28.47
C PHE A 393 20.99 -2.56 -28.02
N GLU A 394 21.53 -1.50 -28.62
CA GLU A 394 22.90 -0.99 -28.33
C GLU A 394 22.93 0.25 -27.44
N ASN A 395 21.81 0.96 -27.32
CA ASN A 395 21.69 2.20 -26.54
C ASN A 395 20.75 1.92 -25.34
N PRO A 396 21.14 2.16 -24.07
CA PRO A 396 22.34 2.86 -23.59
C PRO A 396 23.64 2.06 -23.65
N PHE A 397 23.54 0.74 -23.71
CA PHE A 397 24.64 -0.17 -23.95
C PHE A 397 24.08 -1.47 -24.54
N LYS A 398 24.96 -2.35 -25.02
CA LYS A 398 24.56 -3.63 -25.63
C LYS A 398 23.86 -4.52 -24.61
N CYS A 399 22.58 -4.78 -24.83
CA CYS A 399 21.74 -5.60 -23.96
C CYS A 399 20.76 -6.44 -24.78
N ALA A 400 20.63 -7.72 -24.42
CA ALA A 400 19.72 -8.70 -25.00
C ALA A 400 18.72 -9.21 -23.97
N ILE A 401 17.48 -9.41 -24.42
CA ILE A 401 16.38 -10.03 -23.67
C ILE A 401 15.90 -11.23 -24.48
N LEU A 402 16.03 -12.42 -23.90
CA LEU A 402 15.74 -13.71 -24.53
C LEU A 402 14.56 -14.36 -23.81
N ARG A 403 13.45 -14.53 -24.51
CA ARG A 403 12.21 -15.13 -23.98
C ARG A 403 12.16 -16.62 -24.25
N ASN A 404 11.72 -17.39 -23.26
CA ASN A 404 11.76 -18.84 -23.28
C ASN A 404 13.20 -19.36 -23.42
N PHE A 405 14.08 -18.83 -22.55
CA PHE A 405 15.53 -19.08 -22.58
C PHE A 405 15.88 -20.57 -22.44
N LEU A 406 15.19 -21.25 -21.52
CA LEU A 406 15.30 -22.68 -21.29
C LEU A 406 14.15 -23.42 -21.97
N THR A 407 14.43 -24.63 -22.45
CA THR A 407 13.43 -25.57 -22.98
C THR A 407 13.49 -26.88 -22.23
N GLY A 408 12.39 -27.62 -22.20
CA GLY A 408 12.31 -28.87 -21.47
C GLY A 408 10.89 -29.40 -21.33
N ASN A 409 10.75 -30.55 -20.69
CA ASN A 409 9.46 -31.06 -20.27
C ASN A 409 8.97 -30.31 -19.02
N ASN A 410 7.68 -29.97 -18.99
CA ASN A 410 7.02 -29.38 -17.82
C ASN A 410 7.75 -28.14 -17.22
N MET A 411 8.17 -27.19 -18.06
CA MET A 411 8.93 -26.01 -17.62
C MET A 411 8.28 -25.21 -16.48
N ASN A 412 6.96 -25.08 -16.48
CA ASN A 412 6.23 -24.39 -15.41
C ASN A 412 6.42 -25.10 -14.05
N GLU A 413 6.39 -26.44 -14.05
CA GLU A 413 6.63 -27.26 -12.85
C GLU A 413 8.09 -27.18 -12.41
N TYR A 414 9.01 -27.18 -13.37
CA TYR A 414 10.44 -26.99 -13.07
C TYR A 414 10.69 -25.66 -12.35
N PHE A 415 10.15 -24.54 -12.85
CA PHE A 415 10.31 -23.23 -12.19
C PHE A 415 9.56 -23.16 -10.86
N HIS A 416 8.43 -23.86 -10.70
CA HIS A 416 7.76 -24.00 -9.41
C HIS A 416 8.67 -24.68 -8.37
N ILE A 417 9.27 -25.82 -8.72
CA ILE A 417 10.19 -26.56 -7.85
C ILE A 417 11.45 -25.74 -7.58
N LEU A 418 12.01 -25.07 -8.60
CA LEU A 418 13.19 -24.22 -8.43
C LEU A 418 12.93 -23.11 -7.39
N ARG A 419 11.78 -22.41 -7.45
CA ARG A 419 11.42 -21.41 -6.41
C ARG A 419 11.37 -22.03 -5.02
N LYS A 420 10.80 -23.23 -4.89
CA LYS A 420 10.73 -23.95 -3.60
C LYS A 420 12.13 -24.30 -3.09
N GLU A 421 12.97 -24.91 -3.91
CA GLU A 421 14.35 -25.25 -3.56
C GLU A 421 15.19 -24.01 -3.16
N ILE A 422 15.02 -22.89 -3.88
CA ILE A 422 15.67 -21.63 -3.53
C ILE A 422 15.20 -21.12 -2.17
N LEU A 423 13.90 -21.15 -1.86
CA LEU A 423 13.40 -20.74 -0.54
C LEU A 423 13.86 -21.70 0.58
N ASP A 424 13.88 -23.01 0.30
CA ASP A 424 14.31 -24.05 1.24
C ASP A 424 15.81 -23.98 1.56
N SER A 425 16.62 -23.41 0.64
CA SER A 425 18.03 -23.10 0.89
C SER A 425 18.26 -21.99 1.94
N LYS A 426 17.18 -21.34 2.39
CA LYS A 426 17.17 -20.22 3.36
C LYS A 426 18.06 -19.05 2.92
N PRO A 427 17.67 -18.32 1.85
CA PRO A 427 18.35 -17.11 1.42
C PRO A 427 18.51 -16.11 2.58
N VAL A 428 19.70 -15.51 2.71
CA VAL A 428 20.03 -14.55 3.77
C VAL A 428 19.67 -13.14 3.32
N LEU A 429 19.08 -12.33 4.20
CA LEU A 429 18.80 -10.93 3.91
C LEU A 429 20.13 -10.16 3.82
N LYS A 430 20.41 -9.59 2.66
CA LYS A 430 21.51 -8.65 2.44
C LYS A 430 20.94 -7.24 2.31
N GLN A 431 21.47 -6.32 3.10
CA GLN A 431 21.07 -4.92 3.10
C GLN A 431 22.30 -4.03 3.30
N LYS A 432 22.56 -3.15 2.35
CA LYS A 432 23.61 -2.11 2.40
C LYS A 432 23.03 -0.78 1.91
N ASP A 433 23.84 0.22 1.64
CA ASP A 433 23.42 1.47 0.99
C ASP A 433 22.81 1.22 -0.40
N LEU A 434 23.47 0.37 -1.20
CA LEU A 434 23.12 0.10 -2.58
C LEU A 434 21.88 -0.79 -2.75
N PHE A 435 21.61 -1.69 -1.81
CA PHE A 435 20.60 -2.73 -2.01
C PHE A 435 19.92 -3.23 -0.74
N LYS A 436 18.78 -3.89 -0.94
CA LYS A 436 18.06 -4.68 0.05
C LYS A 436 17.37 -5.85 -0.66
N PHE A 437 17.85 -7.09 -0.46
CA PHE A 437 17.23 -8.31 -0.99
C PHE A 437 17.68 -9.56 -0.25
N PHE A 438 17.00 -10.69 -0.45
CA PHE A 438 17.51 -11.98 0.04
C PHE A 438 18.38 -12.66 -1.02
N GLN A 439 19.53 -13.23 -0.62
CA GLN A 439 20.44 -13.94 -1.54
C GLN A 439 20.76 -15.34 -1.02
N THR A 440 20.84 -16.31 -1.93
CA THR A 440 21.43 -17.61 -1.60
C THR A 440 22.94 -17.53 -1.51
N LYS A 441 23.59 -18.57 -0.98
CA LYS A 441 24.99 -18.82 -1.27
C LYS A 441 25.19 -19.02 -2.79
N ASP A 442 26.43 -18.92 -3.24
CA ASP A 442 26.78 -19.25 -4.63
C ASP A 442 26.32 -20.68 -4.96
N PHE A 443 25.85 -20.89 -6.19
CA PHE A 443 25.30 -22.16 -6.64
C PHE A 443 26.34 -23.28 -6.63
N SER A 444 27.63 -22.98 -6.64
CA SER A 444 28.68 -23.98 -6.39
C SER A 444 28.53 -24.67 -5.03
N ALA A 445 28.00 -23.98 -4.02
CA ALA A 445 27.75 -24.49 -2.67
C ALA A 445 26.33 -25.06 -2.47
N LEU A 446 25.43 -24.93 -3.46
CA LEU A 446 24.08 -25.48 -3.42
C LEU A 446 24.01 -26.80 -4.18
N SER A 447 23.27 -27.76 -3.61
CA SER A 447 23.08 -29.10 -4.20
C SER A 447 21.63 -29.55 -3.99
N SER A 448 20.75 -29.12 -4.89
CA SER A 448 19.36 -29.57 -4.98
C SER A 448 19.00 -29.92 -6.43
N PRO A 449 18.05 -30.84 -6.68
CA PRO A 449 17.81 -31.39 -8.01
C PRO A 449 17.57 -30.35 -9.11
N ALA A 450 16.70 -29.36 -8.91
CA ALA A 450 16.42 -28.34 -9.92
C ALA A 450 17.62 -27.39 -10.11
N VAL A 451 18.33 -27.05 -9.02
CA VAL A 451 19.55 -26.24 -9.05
C VAL A 451 20.66 -26.94 -9.83
N GLU A 452 20.93 -28.22 -9.58
CA GLU A 452 21.96 -29.00 -10.29
C GLU A 452 21.70 -29.07 -11.81
N LYS A 453 20.43 -29.19 -12.21
CA LYS A 453 20.07 -29.11 -13.62
C LYS A 453 20.39 -27.73 -14.20
N LEU A 454 20.11 -26.66 -13.47
CA LEU A 454 20.40 -25.31 -13.95
C LEU A 454 21.90 -25.05 -14.05
N LYS A 455 22.67 -25.52 -13.05
CA LYS A 455 24.13 -25.50 -13.05
C LYS A 455 24.66 -26.18 -14.31
N SER A 456 24.15 -27.36 -14.66
CA SER A 456 24.60 -28.08 -15.85
C SER A 456 24.43 -27.29 -17.17
N VAL A 457 23.45 -26.38 -17.23
CA VAL A 457 23.20 -25.52 -18.40
C VAL A 457 24.09 -24.27 -18.36
N PHE A 458 24.21 -23.60 -17.21
CA PHE A 458 24.98 -22.36 -17.08
C PHE A 458 26.50 -22.57 -17.05
N TYR A 459 27.00 -23.63 -16.41
CA TYR A 459 28.44 -23.95 -16.43
C TYR A 459 28.91 -24.60 -17.74
N GLY A 460 27.98 -25.09 -18.58
CA GLY A 460 28.27 -25.74 -19.85
C GLY A 460 27.83 -24.92 -21.07
N PRO A 461 26.72 -25.30 -21.73
CA PRO A 461 26.34 -24.78 -23.04
C PRO A 461 26.16 -23.25 -23.09
N VAL A 462 25.67 -22.61 -22.01
CA VAL A 462 25.45 -21.16 -22.00
C VAL A 462 26.77 -20.38 -21.99
N LYS A 463 27.80 -20.88 -21.30
CA LYS A 463 29.14 -20.26 -21.29
C LYS A 463 29.79 -20.30 -22.66
N GLU A 464 29.76 -21.46 -23.30
CA GLU A 464 30.29 -21.67 -24.65
C GLU A 464 29.54 -20.79 -25.65
N TRP A 465 28.22 -20.74 -25.52
CA TRP A 465 27.36 -19.86 -26.31
C TRP A 465 27.77 -18.40 -26.15
N PHE A 466 27.85 -17.86 -24.93
CA PHE A 466 28.25 -16.46 -24.71
C PHE A 466 29.61 -16.13 -25.33
N SER A 467 30.61 -17.01 -25.18
CA SER A 467 31.93 -16.83 -25.80
C SER A 467 31.83 -16.77 -27.34
N LYS A 468 31.03 -17.66 -27.94
CA LYS A 468 30.76 -17.67 -29.39
C LYS A 468 30.07 -16.39 -29.84
N VAL A 469 28.95 -16.03 -29.23
CA VAL A 469 28.08 -14.96 -29.73
C VAL A 469 28.65 -13.57 -29.48
N THR A 470 29.31 -13.33 -28.33
CA THR A 470 29.94 -12.04 -28.03
C THR A 470 31.33 -11.89 -28.66
N GLY A 471 32.05 -13.00 -28.83
CA GLY A 471 33.48 -12.97 -29.19
C GLY A 471 34.41 -12.54 -28.06
N ILE A 472 33.90 -12.44 -26.85
CA ILE A 472 34.69 -12.17 -25.65
C ILE A 472 35.26 -13.51 -25.14
N PRO A 473 36.58 -13.62 -24.92
CA PRO A 473 37.17 -14.79 -24.28
C PRO A 473 36.79 -14.83 -22.79
N LEU A 474 36.05 -15.86 -22.37
CA LEU A 474 35.62 -16.06 -21.00
C LEU A 474 36.47 -17.16 -20.33
N ASP A 475 36.79 -16.98 -19.05
CA ASP A 475 37.50 -17.96 -18.23
C ASP A 475 36.52 -18.92 -17.50
N ASP A 476 37.03 -19.82 -16.65
CA ASP A 476 36.23 -20.84 -15.96
C ASP A 476 35.41 -20.34 -14.76
N ARG A 477 35.61 -19.09 -14.34
CA ARG A 477 34.89 -18.52 -13.20
C ARG A 477 33.50 -18.09 -13.64
N VAL A 478 32.50 -18.70 -13.02
CA VAL A 478 31.09 -18.32 -13.14
C VAL A 478 30.55 -18.13 -11.73
N ALA A 479 30.11 -16.92 -11.42
CA ALA A 479 29.43 -16.63 -10.17
C ALA A 479 27.92 -16.66 -10.44
N LEU A 480 27.18 -17.43 -9.63
CA LEU A 480 25.75 -17.67 -9.85
C LEU A 480 25.03 -17.73 -8.52
N ALA A 481 24.12 -16.79 -8.27
CA ALA A 481 23.33 -16.76 -7.05
C ALA A 481 21.87 -16.43 -7.36
N ALA A 482 20.95 -16.98 -6.57
CA ALA A 482 19.55 -16.60 -6.63
C ALA A 482 19.30 -15.42 -5.68
N GLN A 483 18.54 -14.45 -6.19
CA GLN A 483 18.05 -13.31 -5.43
C GLN A 483 16.54 -13.36 -5.36
N VAL A 484 16.02 -13.07 -4.16
CA VAL A 484 14.59 -12.99 -3.87
C VAL A 484 14.27 -11.61 -3.33
N TYR A 485 13.46 -10.87 -4.09
CA TYR A 485 13.01 -9.53 -3.71
C TYR A 485 11.56 -9.62 -3.20
N SER A 486 11.31 -9.00 -2.05
CA SER A 486 10.00 -8.85 -1.42
C SER A 486 9.62 -7.36 -1.37
N HIS A 487 8.43 -7.02 -0.92
CA HIS A 487 8.00 -5.62 -0.77
C HIS A 487 9.07 -4.72 -0.12
N GLY A 488 9.33 -3.55 -0.70
CA GLY A 488 10.34 -2.58 -0.24
C GLY A 488 11.79 -2.97 -0.54
N HIS A 489 12.04 -4.09 -1.23
CA HIS A 489 13.37 -4.52 -1.66
C HIS A 489 13.73 -3.85 -3.00
N TYR A 490 15.02 -3.58 -3.20
CA TYR A 490 15.56 -2.86 -4.35
C TYR A 490 17.06 -3.16 -4.56
N LEU A 491 17.59 -2.76 -5.71
CA LEU A 491 19.02 -2.68 -6.00
C LEU A 491 19.23 -1.41 -6.83
N LEU A 492 19.92 -0.41 -6.28
CA LEU A 492 20.04 0.93 -6.88
C LEU A 492 21.07 0.96 -8.02
N CYS A 493 21.22 2.14 -8.64
CA CYS A 493 22.05 2.35 -9.81
C CYS A 493 23.53 1.95 -9.59
N HIS A 494 24.01 0.98 -10.36
CA HIS A 494 25.38 0.47 -10.39
C HIS A 494 25.74 -0.04 -11.80
N ASP A 495 27.02 -0.36 -12.05
CA ASP A 495 27.52 -0.73 -13.39
C ASP A 495 28.13 -2.13 -13.50
N ASP A 496 28.16 -2.89 -12.41
CA ASP A 496 28.75 -4.24 -12.29
C ASP A 496 30.27 -4.33 -12.58
N ARG A 497 31.00 -3.21 -12.63
CA ARG A 497 32.44 -3.18 -12.92
C ARG A 497 33.28 -3.63 -11.73
N ILE A 498 33.39 -4.95 -11.59
CA ILE A 498 34.13 -5.64 -10.54
C ILE A 498 35.02 -6.71 -11.16
N GLY A 499 36.19 -6.94 -10.56
CA GLY A 499 37.31 -7.80 -11.01
C GLY A 499 36.98 -8.86 -12.07
N GLY A 500 37.43 -8.63 -13.31
CA GLY A 500 37.33 -9.60 -14.40
C GLY A 500 35.92 -9.89 -14.94
N ARG A 501 34.84 -9.30 -14.39
CA ARG A 501 33.47 -9.49 -14.91
C ARG A 501 33.36 -8.93 -16.32
N ARG A 502 32.80 -9.72 -17.25
CA ARG A 502 32.67 -9.34 -18.67
C ARG A 502 31.25 -9.37 -19.18
N ILE A 503 30.45 -10.34 -18.74
CA ILE A 503 29.06 -10.49 -19.16
C ILE A 503 28.20 -10.69 -17.92
N ALA A 504 27.29 -9.75 -17.67
CA ALA A 504 26.27 -9.87 -16.65
C ALA A 504 25.03 -10.53 -17.25
N PHE A 505 24.36 -11.38 -16.48
CA PHE A 505 23.09 -11.98 -16.88
C PHE A 505 22.14 -12.14 -15.70
N ILE A 506 20.85 -12.07 -16.02
CA ILE A 506 19.74 -12.15 -15.07
C ILE A 506 18.69 -13.08 -15.68
N LEU A 507 18.59 -14.31 -15.19
CA LEU A 507 17.49 -15.22 -15.53
C LEU A 507 16.33 -14.95 -14.57
N ASN A 508 15.26 -14.36 -15.10
CA ASN A 508 14.03 -14.20 -14.35
C ASN A 508 13.21 -15.50 -14.41
N PHE A 509 12.78 -15.95 -13.24
CA PHE A 509 11.82 -17.02 -13.06
C PHE A 509 10.74 -16.56 -12.07
N THR A 510 10.35 -15.29 -12.21
CA THR A 510 9.22 -14.71 -11.48
C THR A 510 7.93 -15.15 -12.14
N GLU A 511 6.83 -15.30 -11.39
CA GLU A 511 5.56 -15.75 -11.96
C GLU A 511 5.08 -14.79 -13.07
N ASN A 512 4.46 -15.34 -14.13
CA ASN A 512 3.97 -14.55 -15.27
C ASN A 512 2.80 -13.59 -14.94
N SER A 513 2.32 -13.60 -13.69
CA SER A 513 1.33 -12.66 -13.16
C SER A 513 1.93 -11.30 -12.76
N TRP A 514 3.24 -11.11 -12.93
CA TRP A 514 3.96 -9.88 -12.58
C TRP A 514 3.69 -8.75 -13.58
N THR A 515 3.39 -7.55 -13.09
CA THR A 515 3.15 -6.37 -13.93
C THR A 515 4.12 -5.23 -13.60
N SER A 516 4.09 -4.15 -14.39
CA SER A 516 4.86 -2.94 -14.09
C SER A 516 4.52 -2.34 -12.73
N ASP A 517 3.26 -2.47 -12.30
CA ASP A 517 2.77 -1.88 -11.06
C ASP A 517 3.29 -2.60 -9.82
N ASP A 518 3.68 -3.88 -9.96
CA ASP A 518 4.32 -4.66 -8.89
C ASP A 518 5.76 -4.18 -8.59
N GLY A 519 6.36 -3.35 -9.46
CA GLY A 519 7.75 -2.89 -9.34
C GLY A 519 8.77 -3.96 -9.71
N GLY A 520 10.00 -3.90 -9.18
CA GLY A 520 11.02 -4.93 -9.45
C GLY A 520 11.55 -4.94 -10.88
N LEU A 521 11.45 -3.80 -11.55
CA LEU A 521 11.79 -3.67 -12.96
C LEU A 521 13.29 -3.54 -13.11
N LEU A 522 13.88 -4.25 -14.07
CA LEU A 522 15.25 -4.00 -14.45
C LEU A 522 15.28 -2.75 -15.35
N GLU A 523 15.87 -1.69 -14.83
CA GLU A 523 15.95 -0.38 -15.46
C GLU A 523 17.38 -0.14 -15.95
N LEU A 524 17.52 0.20 -17.24
CA LEU A 524 18.80 0.49 -17.88
C LEU A 524 18.91 1.99 -18.11
N LEU A 525 20.01 2.60 -17.68
CA LEU A 525 20.14 4.06 -17.61
C LEU A 525 21.00 4.60 -18.76
N GLU A 526 20.57 5.72 -19.34
CA GLU A 526 21.31 6.49 -20.34
C GLU A 526 22.19 7.54 -19.65
N CYS A 527 23.41 7.70 -20.18
CA CYS A 527 24.35 8.73 -19.76
C CYS A 527 24.31 9.89 -20.78
N GLU A 528 23.96 11.10 -20.35
CA GLU A 528 23.92 12.29 -21.24
C GLU A 528 25.33 12.82 -21.58
N SER A 529 26.28 12.57 -20.69
CA SER A 529 27.74 12.71 -20.86
C SER A 529 28.36 11.46 -20.24
N GLU A 530 29.45 10.93 -20.80
CA GLU A 530 29.88 9.50 -20.75
C GLU A 530 30.01 8.80 -19.37
N GLN A 531 29.64 9.40 -18.23
CA GLN A 531 29.74 8.79 -16.88
C GLN A 531 28.64 9.16 -15.86
N TYR A 532 27.54 9.84 -16.25
CA TYR A 532 26.49 10.26 -15.30
C TYR A 532 25.10 9.72 -15.70
N PRO A 533 24.66 8.58 -15.14
CA PRO A 533 23.30 8.09 -15.30
C PRO A 533 22.31 9.02 -14.57
N MET A 534 21.43 9.63 -15.33
CA MET A 534 20.36 10.52 -14.82
C MET A 534 18.97 10.10 -15.27
N LYS A 535 18.87 9.19 -16.25
CA LYS A 535 17.62 8.89 -16.91
C LYS A 535 17.50 7.41 -17.25
N VAL A 536 16.40 6.79 -16.84
CA VAL A 536 16.03 5.43 -17.26
C VAL A 536 15.63 5.46 -18.73
N LYS A 537 16.27 4.61 -19.54
CA LYS A 537 16.06 4.50 -20.99
C LYS A 537 15.18 3.32 -21.35
N HIS A 538 15.45 2.16 -20.75
CA HIS A 538 14.70 0.94 -20.94
C HIS A 538 14.29 0.35 -19.61
N THR A 539 13.13 -0.31 -19.60
CA THR A 539 12.56 -0.96 -18.43
C THR A 539 12.08 -2.34 -18.82
N ILE A 540 12.46 -3.34 -18.03
CA ILE A 540 12.17 -4.74 -18.31
C ILE A 540 11.38 -5.31 -17.13
N VAL A 541 10.14 -5.73 -17.41
CA VAL A 541 9.28 -6.41 -16.42
C VAL A 541 9.80 -7.84 -16.22
N PRO A 542 10.03 -8.29 -14.97
CA PRO A 542 10.47 -9.66 -14.73
C PRO A 542 9.36 -10.64 -15.10
N SER A 543 9.71 -11.70 -15.81
CA SER A 543 8.78 -12.73 -16.27
C SER A 543 9.46 -14.10 -16.20
N GLU A 544 8.67 -15.18 -16.18
CA GLU A 544 9.22 -16.52 -16.09
C GLU A 544 10.00 -16.87 -17.36
N ASN A 545 11.16 -17.52 -17.22
CA ASN A 545 11.98 -18.01 -18.31
C ASN A 545 12.51 -16.91 -19.27
N VAL A 546 12.80 -15.72 -18.74
CA VAL A 546 13.37 -14.60 -19.51
C VAL A 546 14.78 -14.30 -19.02
N LEU A 547 15.78 -14.47 -19.90
CA LEU A 547 17.15 -14.07 -19.64
C LEU A 547 17.39 -12.66 -20.17
N THR A 548 17.85 -11.75 -19.33
CA THR A 548 18.46 -10.49 -19.76
C THR A 548 19.98 -10.60 -19.60
N CYS A 549 20.75 -10.16 -20.59
CA CYS A 549 22.21 -10.14 -20.51
C CYS A 549 22.82 -8.92 -21.21
N PHE A 550 23.97 -8.47 -20.74
CA PHE A 550 24.69 -7.32 -21.27
C PHE A 550 26.19 -7.42 -20.99
N GLU A 551 26.98 -6.70 -21.79
CA GLU A 551 28.42 -6.56 -21.55
C GLU A 551 28.67 -5.57 -20.41
N VAL A 552 29.60 -5.93 -19.52
CA VAL A 552 30.03 -5.05 -18.42
C VAL A 552 31.00 -4.02 -18.97
N VAL A 553 30.55 -2.76 -19.06
CA VAL A 553 31.28 -1.63 -19.65
C VAL A 553 31.14 -0.37 -18.78
N LEU A 554 31.90 0.69 -19.08
CA LEU A 554 31.85 1.95 -18.30
C LEU A 554 30.44 2.56 -18.19
N GLN A 555 29.56 2.27 -19.14
CA GLN A 555 28.24 2.86 -19.27
C GLN A 555 27.11 1.88 -18.91
N SER A 556 27.41 0.66 -18.43
CA SER A 556 26.41 -0.38 -18.13
C SER A 556 25.60 -0.13 -16.86
N PHE A 557 25.19 1.12 -16.62
CA PHE A 557 24.41 1.52 -15.47
C PHE A 557 23.00 0.95 -15.51
N HIS A 558 22.64 0.23 -14.45
CA HIS A 558 21.35 -0.40 -14.31
C HIS A 558 20.92 -0.47 -12.85
N GLN A 559 19.63 -0.70 -12.62
CA GLN A 559 19.06 -0.90 -11.29
C GLN A 559 17.87 -1.85 -11.33
N VAL A 560 17.49 -2.39 -10.17
CA VAL A 560 16.21 -3.08 -9.96
C VAL A 560 15.33 -2.16 -9.11
N SER A 561 14.27 -1.64 -9.72
CA SER A 561 13.35 -0.74 -9.04
C SER A 561 12.64 -1.44 -7.87
N GLU A 562 12.20 -0.65 -6.91
CA GLU A 562 11.58 -1.16 -5.69
C GLU A 562 10.37 -2.06 -5.96
N ILE A 563 10.26 -3.17 -5.22
CA ILE A 563 9.08 -4.03 -5.24
C ILE A 563 7.92 -3.37 -4.49
N ARG A 564 6.84 -3.05 -5.20
CA ARG A 564 5.61 -2.46 -4.65
C ARG A 564 4.59 -3.51 -4.22
N SER A 565 4.69 -4.72 -4.77
CA SER A 565 3.78 -5.81 -4.43
C SER A 565 3.96 -6.26 -2.98
N LYS A 566 2.88 -6.20 -2.18
CA LYS A 566 2.89 -6.59 -0.76
C LYS A 566 2.85 -8.10 -0.54
N THR A 567 2.47 -8.86 -1.57
CA THR A 567 2.20 -10.31 -1.46
C THR A 567 3.08 -11.15 -2.38
N LYS A 568 3.48 -10.63 -3.55
CA LYS A 568 4.29 -11.35 -4.52
C LYS A 568 5.79 -11.22 -4.19
N LYS A 569 6.58 -12.17 -4.68
CA LYS A 569 8.05 -12.15 -4.61
C LYS A 569 8.66 -12.26 -6.01
N ARG A 570 9.66 -11.43 -6.29
CA ARG A 570 10.45 -11.50 -7.53
C ARG A 570 11.61 -12.46 -7.32
N PHE A 571 11.76 -13.41 -8.23
CA PHE A 571 12.81 -14.41 -8.26
C PHE A 571 13.67 -14.23 -9.50
N SER A 572 14.98 -14.09 -9.29
CA SER A 572 15.97 -14.05 -10.36
C SER A 572 17.23 -14.77 -9.97
N ILE A 573 17.91 -15.32 -10.97
CA ILE A 573 19.30 -15.76 -10.83
C ILE A 573 20.15 -14.72 -11.51
N GLN A 574 21.05 -14.10 -10.75
CA GLN A 574 22.02 -13.16 -11.26
C GLN A 574 23.39 -13.82 -11.25
N GLY A 575 24.20 -13.49 -12.26
CA GLY A 575 25.56 -13.97 -12.32
C GLY A 575 26.41 -13.23 -13.34
N TRP A 576 27.69 -13.57 -13.31
CA TRP A 576 28.70 -13.02 -14.21
C TRP A 576 29.58 -14.12 -14.78
N TYR A 577 29.86 -13.99 -16.08
CA TYR A 577 31.00 -14.67 -16.69
C TYR A 577 32.21 -13.74 -16.68
N HIS A 578 33.35 -14.30 -16.30
CA HIS A 578 34.60 -13.57 -16.15
C HIS A 578 35.52 -13.77 -17.36
N GLY A 579 36.49 -12.87 -17.52
CA GLY A 579 37.54 -12.94 -18.54
C GLY A 579 38.67 -11.99 -18.18
N SER A 580 39.45 -11.58 -19.18
CA SER A 580 40.54 -10.60 -18.97
C SER A 580 40.01 -9.27 -18.44
N GLU A 581 40.66 -8.75 -17.41
CA GLU A 581 40.36 -7.45 -16.83
C GLU A 581 40.52 -6.33 -17.87
N ILE A 582 39.57 -5.40 -17.83
CA ILE A 582 39.62 -4.18 -18.64
C ILE A 582 40.03 -3.06 -17.70
N GLU A 583 41.18 -2.44 -17.96
CA GLU A 583 41.57 -1.21 -17.27
C GLU A 583 40.70 -0.06 -17.79
N TYR A 584 39.96 0.56 -16.88
CA TYR A 584 39.25 1.80 -17.15
C TYR A 584 40.08 2.97 -16.62
N PRO A 585 40.13 4.12 -17.33
CA PRO A 585 40.78 5.30 -16.79
C PRO A 585 40.10 5.70 -15.47
N MET A 586 40.87 5.81 -14.39
CA MET A 586 40.36 6.34 -13.12
C MET A 586 39.75 7.72 -13.38
N SER A 587 38.51 7.92 -12.93
CA SER A 587 37.89 9.25 -12.87
C SER A 587 38.57 10.05 -11.76
N LEU A 588 39.79 10.53 -12.00
CA LEU A 588 40.46 11.52 -11.16
C LEU A 588 39.80 12.88 -11.40
N ARG A 589 38.57 13.08 -10.92
CA ARG A 589 38.12 14.46 -10.68
C ARG A 589 38.80 14.92 -9.40
N PRO A 590 39.64 15.97 -9.44
CA PRO A 590 40.15 16.58 -8.21
C PRO A 590 38.94 17.07 -7.42
N LEU A 591 38.67 16.45 -6.28
CA LEU A 591 37.75 17.02 -5.32
C LEU A 591 38.42 18.25 -4.71
N SER A 592 37.80 19.42 -4.84
CA SER A 592 38.22 20.61 -4.12
C SER A 592 38.05 20.39 -2.62
N SER A 593 39.10 20.73 -1.86
CA SER A 593 39.12 20.65 -0.39
C SER A 593 37.90 21.35 0.20
N LEU A 594 37.33 20.81 1.30
CA LEU A 594 36.18 21.43 1.95
C LEU A 594 36.49 22.87 2.37
N TYR A 595 37.74 23.15 2.78
CA TYR A 595 38.24 24.48 3.12
C TYR A 595 38.14 25.52 1.99
N GLN A 596 38.05 25.09 0.72
CA GLN A 596 37.86 26.00 -0.42
C GLN A 596 36.40 26.34 -0.70
N LEU A 597 35.46 25.66 -0.02
CA LEU A 597 34.03 25.71 -0.29
C LEU A 597 33.21 26.20 0.91
N ILE A 598 33.86 26.58 2.02
CA ILE A 598 33.20 27.09 3.22
C ILE A 598 32.91 28.59 3.12
N ASP A 599 31.78 29.00 3.68
CA ASP A 599 31.43 30.39 3.92
C ASP A 599 31.96 30.85 5.29
N GLU A 600 32.40 32.10 5.37
CA GLU A 600 32.79 32.73 6.64
C GLU A 600 31.58 32.93 7.58
N PRO A 601 31.77 32.81 8.91
CA PRO A 601 30.69 33.02 9.88
C PRO A 601 30.13 34.44 9.85
N ILE A 602 28.80 34.56 9.85
CA ILE A 602 28.11 35.85 9.79
C ILE A 602 27.79 36.41 11.18
N ASP A 603 27.62 37.73 11.29
CA ASP A 603 27.18 38.37 12.53
C ASP A 603 25.65 38.25 12.72
N MET A 604 25.22 37.97 13.96
CA MET A 604 23.81 37.97 14.38
C MET A 604 23.67 38.59 15.77
N HIS A 605 22.44 38.96 16.16
CA HIS A 605 22.20 39.63 17.45
C HIS A 605 22.22 38.60 18.60
N ASP A 606 22.95 38.87 19.68
CA ASP A 606 23.13 37.95 20.83
C ASP A 606 21.84 37.40 21.48
N LYS A 607 20.69 38.04 21.22
CA LYS A 607 19.39 37.61 21.75
C LYS A 607 18.81 36.44 20.97
N ASP A 608 19.24 36.24 19.73
CA ASP A 608 18.70 35.23 18.81
C ASP A 608 18.97 33.80 19.30
N LEU A 609 20.12 33.57 19.95
CA LEU A 609 20.43 32.28 20.60
C LEU A 609 19.33 31.89 21.62
N LYS A 610 18.95 32.82 22.49
CA LYS A 610 17.89 32.62 23.49
C LYS A 610 16.50 32.59 22.89
N ASN A 611 16.31 33.17 21.70
CA ASN A 611 15.02 33.19 21.02
C ASN A 611 14.77 31.88 20.30
N PHE A 612 15.79 31.26 19.70
CA PHE A 612 15.66 30.07 18.86
C PHE A 612 15.82 28.76 19.60
N ILE A 613 16.85 28.61 20.43
CA ILE A 613 17.16 27.34 21.10
C ILE A 613 16.27 27.15 22.33
N ASN A 614 15.90 25.91 22.59
CA ASN A 614 15.28 25.47 23.84
C ASN A 614 16.15 25.83 25.05
N SER A 615 15.54 26.45 26.07
CA SER A 615 16.27 26.96 27.24
C SER A 615 17.02 25.88 28.02
N ALA A 616 16.62 24.61 27.93
CA ALA A 616 17.34 23.51 28.55
C ALA A 616 18.79 23.39 28.04
N TYR A 617 19.01 23.65 26.74
CA TYR A 617 20.32 23.58 26.11
C TYR A 617 21.17 24.85 26.27
N LEU A 618 20.69 25.81 27.06
CA LEU A 618 21.41 27.03 27.43
C LEU A 618 21.86 27.00 28.91
N ASP A 619 21.48 25.96 29.64
CA ASP A 619 21.92 25.74 31.01
C ASP A 619 23.37 25.23 31.04
N LYS A 620 24.21 25.82 31.88
CA LYS A 620 25.65 25.52 31.93
C LYS A 620 25.95 24.11 32.42
N GLU A 621 25.14 23.57 33.32
CA GLU A 621 25.32 22.19 33.81
C GLU A 621 24.97 21.19 32.70
N VAL A 622 23.90 21.47 31.95
CA VAL A 622 23.50 20.65 30.79
C VAL A 622 24.56 20.69 29.69
N ILE A 623 25.07 21.87 29.33
CA ILE A 623 26.12 22.03 28.31
C ILE A 623 27.38 21.24 28.72
N SER A 624 27.81 21.36 29.97
CA SER A 624 28.96 20.60 30.50
C SER A 624 28.75 19.08 30.44
N CYS A 625 27.53 18.61 30.72
CA CYS A 625 27.18 17.20 30.59
C CYS A 625 27.21 16.73 29.13
N LEU A 626 26.62 17.50 28.20
CA LEU A 626 26.59 17.19 26.78
C LEU A 626 27.99 17.17 26.17
N ASN A 627 28.85 18.12 26.57
CA ASN A 627 30.25 18.17 26.18
C ASN A 627 31.00 16.88 26.58
N CYS A 628 30.86 16.44 27.84
CA CYS A 628 31.45 15.19 28.32
C CYS A 628 30.92 13.94 27.60
N THR A 629 29.66 13.94 27.18
CA THR A 629 29.11 12.87 26.33
C THR A 629 29.72 12.91 24.93
N PHE A 630 29.80 14.10 24.32
CA PHE A 630 30.37 14.27 22.98
C PHE A 630 31.84 13.86 22.91
N GLU A 631 32.63 14.23 23.91
CA GLU A 631 34.05 13.87 23.98
C GLU A 631 34.26 12.34 23.94
N LYS A 632 33.30 11.57 24.47
CA LYS A 632 33.36 10.11 24.50
C LYS A 632 32.81 9.46 23.23
N GLU A 633 31.71 9.99 22.70
CA GLU A 633 30.94 9.34 21.63
C GLU A 633 31.18 9.96 20.25
N SER A 634 31.78 11.15 20.18
CA SER A 634 31.91 11.99 18.97
C SER A 634 30.58 12.21 18.21
N LYS A 635 29.46 11.97 18.90
CA LYS A 635 28.10 12.13 18.42
C LYS A 635 27.20 12.53 19.57
N MET A 636 26.17 13.33 19.28
CA MET A 636 25.01 13.49 20.17
C MET A 636 23.73 13.81 19.41
N ASP A 637 22.59 13.50 20.03
CA ASP A 637 21.25 13.83 19.53
C ASP A 637 20.55 14.80 20.51
N LEU A 638 20.12 15.96 20.01
CA LEU A 638 19.49 17.03 20.77
C LEU A 638 18.01 17.15 20.39
N MET A 639 17.16 16.51 21.17
CA MET A 639 15.71 16.47 20.98
C MET A 639 15.04 17.80 21.32
N ASN A 640 14.08 18.22 20.50
CA ASN A 640 13.39 19.51 20.67
C ASN A 640 14.39 20.68 20.75
N PHE A 641 15.36 20.70 19.83
CA PHE A 641 16.48 21.64 19.84
C PHE A 641 16.00 23.09 19.69
N PHE A 642 15.19 23.37 18.67
CA PHE A 642 14.53 24.65 18.55
C PHE A 642 13.29 24.70 19.44
N LYS A 643 12.90 25.89 19.88
CA LYS A 643 11.61 26.08 20.54
C LYS A 643 10.47 25.74 19.59
N ASP A 644 9.38 25.25 20.16
CA ASP A 644 8.20 24.81 19.39
C ASP A 644 7.63 25.91 18.49
N ASP A 645 7.66 27.17 18.90
CA ASP A 645 7.16 28.29 18.09
C ASP A 645 8.02 28.52 16.84
N VAL A 646 9.34 28.33 16.94
CA VAL A 646 10.28 28.41 15.82
C VAL A 646 10.11 27.20 14.89
N TYR A 647 10.09 25.99 15.45
CA TYR A 647 9.88 24.75 14.70
C TYR A 647 8.57 24.79 13.89
N ASN A 648 7.46 25.12 14.56
CA ASN A 648 6.14 25.19 13.94
C ASN A 648 6.04 26.34 12.92
N ALA A 649 6.79 27.42 13.08
CA ALA A 649 6.87 28.49 12.08
C ALA A 649 7.63 28.03 10.84
N MET A 650 8.79 27.38 10.98
CA MET A 650 9.54 26.79 9.86
C MET A 650 8.68 25.80 9.09
N TYR A 651 8.03 24.87 9.79
CA TYR A 651 7.19 23.85 9.18
C TYR A 651 6.04 24.46 8.37
N ARG A 652 5.35 25.47 8.94
CA ARG A 652 4.28 26.21 8.24
C ARG A 652 4.78 26.96 7.01
N GLU A 653 5.91 27.66 7.11
CA GLU A 653 6.47 28.42 5.99
C GLU A 653 6.83 27.51 4.82
N ILE A 654 7.43 26.34 5.10
CA ILE A 654 7.79 25.38 4.05
C ILE A 654 6.56 24.73 3.42
N CYS A 655 5.55 24.38 4.21
CA CYS A 655 4.32 23.77 3.68
C CYS A 655 3.45 24.75 2.89
N SER A 656 3.53 26.05 3.19
CA SER A 656 2.66 27.08 2.59
C SER A 656 3.24 27.71 1.33
N ASN A 657 4.54 27.57 1.08
CA ASN A 657 5.24 28.23 -0.02
C ASN A 657 5.70 27.23 -1.09
N SER A 658 5.74 27.68 -2.35
CA SER A 658 6.30 26.91 -3.46
C SER A 658 7.82 27.08 -3.50
N ILE A 659 8.53 26.22 -2.77
CA ILE A 659 10.00 26.20 -2.75
C ILE A 659 10.54 25.56 -4.04
N LEU A 660 11.52 26.21 -4.66
CA LEU A 660 12.21 25.67 -5.85
C LEU A 660 13.30 24.68 -5.43
N TRP A 661 13.22 23.48 -6.00
CA TRP A 661 14.09 22.35 -5.70
C TRP A 661 14.75 21.85 -6.99
N LYS A 662 16.05 21.57 -6.92
CA LYS A 662 16.82 20.98 -8.02
C LYS A 662 17.20 19.54 -7.68
N ILE A 663 17.08 18.63 -8.64
CA ILE A 663 17.55 17.25 -8.49
C ILE A 663 19.07 17.24 -8.35
N HIS A 664 19.57 16.58 -7.31
CA HIS A 664 20.97 16.31 -7.07
C HIS A 664 21.26 14.85 -7.41
N GLY A 665 22.03 14.67 -8.48
CA GLY A 665 22.57 13.39 -8.92
C GLY A 665 24.10 13.37 -8.82
N PRO A 666 24.78 12.42 -9.48
CA PRO A 666 24.24 11.41 -10.40
C PRO A 666 23.73 10.15 -9.67
N MET A 667 22.85 9.36 -10.31
CA MET A 667 22.11 8.28 -9.63
C MET A 667 22.97 7.18 -9.00
N GLN A 668 24.19 6.92 -9.51
CA GLN A 668 25.13 5.97 -8.91
C GLN A 668 25.80 6.49 -7.62
N LYS A 669 25.52 7.73 -7.22
CA LYS A 669 26.02 8.34 -5.99
C LYS A 669 24.90 8.82 -5.10
N ARG A 670 23.87 9.44 -5.68
CA ARG A 670 22.76 10.05 -4.96
C ARG A 670 21.59 10.38 -5.85
N LEU A 671 20.41 10.44 -5.25
CA LEU A 671 19.20 10.98 -5.85
C LEU A 671 18.38 11.63 -4.74
N TYR A 672 18.44 12.95 -4.63
CA TYR A 672 17.59 13.73 -3.74
C TYR A 672 17.45 15.15 -4.29
N TYR A 673 16.73 16.01 -3.58
CA TYR A 673 16.52 17.39 -4.00
C TYR A 673 17.31 18.34 -3.12
N ILE A 674 17.98 19.31 -3.73
CA ILE A 674 18.61 20.44 -3.02
C ILE A 674 17.84 21.72 -3.29
N ALA A 675 17.75 22.59 -2.29
CA ALA A 675 17.12 23.90 -2.47
C ALA A 675 17.95 24.75 -3.45
N GLU A 676 17.28 25.47 -4.36
CA GLU A 676 17.96 26.42 -5.23
C GLU A 676 18.46 27.65 -4.45
N GLU A 677 19.41 28.39 -5.05
CA GLU A 677 19.93 29.63 -4.46
C GLU A 677 18.77 30.60 -4.19
N ASN A 678 18.71 31.17 -2.98
CA ASN A 678 17.62 32.05 -2.52
C ASN A 678 16.22 31.43 -2.47
N ALA A 679 16.09 30.09 -2.53
CA ALA A 679 14.79 29.42 -2.38
C ALA A 679 14.12 29.71 -1.03
N PHE A 680 14.91 29.97 0.02
CA PHE A 680 14.46 30.39 1.35
C PHE A 680 14.88 31.84 1.64
N ASN A 681 14.41 32.78 0.82
CA ASN A 681 14.65 34.21 1.07
C ASN A 681 13.72 34.76 2.18
N ALA A 682 14.11 35.91 2.72
CA ALA A 682 13.41 36.55 3.84
C ALA A 682 11.95 36.97 3.53
N GLU A 683 11.59 37.15 2.25
CA GLU A 683 10.22 37.53 1.87
C GLU A 683 9.28 36.31 1.86
N LEU A 684 9.76 35.17 1.36
CA LEU A 684 8.97 33.92 1.26
C LEU A 684 8.96 33.14 2.57
N CYS A 685 10.12 32.96 3.20
CA CYS A 685 10.29 32.11 4.38
C CYS A 685 11.13 32.84 5.44
N PRO A 686 10.57 33.87 6.11
CA PRO A 686 11.33 34.72 7.03
C PRO A 686 11.91 33.96 8.22
N THR A 687 11.22 32.95 8.77
CA THR A 687 11.74 32.13 9.87
C THR A 687 12.82 31.19 9.39
N VAL A 688 12.58 30.47 8.28
CA VAL A 688 13.57 29.54 7.72
C VAL A 688 14.85 30.29 7.33
N HIS A 689 14.74 31.44 6.68
CA HIS A 689 15.87 32.30 6.32
C HIS A 689 16.71 32.70 7.54
N LYS A 690 16.05 33.06 8.64
CA LYS A 690 16.71 33.39 9.91
C LYS A 690 17.38 32.17 10.56
N VAL A 691 16.77 30.99 10.46
CA VAL A 691 17.35 29.75 11.00
C VAL A 691 18.58 29.32 10.21
N ILE A 692 18.57 29.45 8.88
CA ILE A 692 19.75 29.26 8.02
C ILE A 692 20.85 30.24 8.46
N SER A 693 20.51 31.53 8.56
CA SER A 693 21.45 32.56 9.04
C SER A 693 22.00 32.24 10.43
N PHE A 694 21.17 31.69 11.31
CA PHE A 694 21.55 31.30 12.66
C PHE A 694 22.59 30.18 12.65
N PHE A 695 22.38 29.11 11.87
CA PHE A 695 23.40 28.05 11.73
C PHE A 695 24.73 28.59 11.21
N LYS A 696 24.73 29.58 10.30
CA LYS A 696 25.96 30.22 9.79
C LYS A 696 26.59 31.26 10.73
N SER A 697 25.94 31.59 11.85
CA SER A 697 26.33 32.75 12.65
C SER A 697 27.50 32.48 13.59
N LYS A 698 28.31 33.50 13.88
CA LYS A 698 29.35 33.46 14.93
C LYS A 698 28.82 32.99 16.29
N LEU A 699 27.56 33.29 16.59
CA LEU A 699 26.88 32.84 17.81
C LEU A 699 26.76 31.31 17.85
N MET A 700 26.33 30.70 16.75
CA MET A 700 26.18 29.24 16.66
C MET A 700 27.56 28.55 16.69
N PHE A 701 28.56 29.09 16.00
CA PHE A 701 29.93 28.56 16.07
C PHE A 701 30.48 28.53 17.50
N ASN A 702 30.36 29.64 18.23
CA ASN A 702 30.81 29.72 19.62
C ASN A 702 30.01 28.81 20.55
N TYR A 703 28.69 28.69 20.31
CA TYR A 703 27.83 27.78 21.07
C TYR A 703 28.19 26.31 20.82
N LEU A 704 28.41 25.91 19.57
CA LEU A 704 28.85 24.56 19.21
C LEU A 704 30.23 24.26 19.78
N ALA A 705 31.17 25.21 19.78
CA ALA A 705 32.48 25.05 20.41
C ALA A 705 32.34 24.74 21.91
N GLU A 706 31.50 25.49 22.65
CA GLU A 706 31.22 25.22 24.07
C GLU A 706 30.55 23.85 24.28
N LEU A 707 29.59 23.52 23.41
CA LEU A 707 28.79 22.29 23.50
C LEU A 707 29.58 21.03 23.18
N THR A 708 30.55 21.10 22.27
CA THR A 708 31.31 19.94 21.77
C THR A 708 32.73 19.85 22.31
N GLY A 709 33.29 20.96 22.82
CA GLY A 709 34.69 21.04 23.27
C GLY A 709 35.68 21.31 22.14
N LEU A 710 35.20 21.58 20.93
CA LEU A 710 36.03 21.90 19.76
C LEU A 710 36.42 23.39 19.80
N ASP A 711 37.46 23.71 20.56
CA ASP A 711 37.91 25.11 20.78
C ASP A 711 38.29 25.84 19.48
N ASN A 712 38.79 25.12 18.47
CA ASN A 712 39.17 25.68 17.16
C ASN A 712 37.96 26.02 16.28
N LEU A 713 36.74 25.72 16.73
CA LEU A 713 35.51 26.20 16.09
C LEU A 713 35.12 27.61 16.57
N ALA A 714 35.62 28.04 17.74
CA ALA A 714 35.27 29.34 18.31
C ALA A 714 35.83 30.51 17.47
N VAL A 715 34.97 31.48 17.14
CA VAL A 715 35.31 32.66 16.37
C VAL A 715 35.89 33.74 17.29
N ASN A 716 37.17 33.61 17.65
CA ASN A 716 37.92 34.65 18.35
C ASN A 716 38.37 35.74 17.38
N LYS A 717 38.42 37.00 17.85
CA LYS A 717 38.70 38.18 16.99
C LYS A 717 40.10 38.21 16.33
N ASP A 718 41.01 37.29 16.66
CA ASP A 718 42.43 37.37 16.27
C ASP A 718 43.01 36.09 15.61
N LEU A 719 42.20 35.09 15.22
CA LEU A 719 42.74 33.87 14.58
C LEU A 719 42.83 34.01 13.05
N SER A 720 44.06 34.12 12.55
CA SER A 720 44.38 34.00 11.12
C SER A 720 44.40 32.53 10.71
N GLY A 721 43.24 32.02 10.27
CA GLY A 721 43.04 30.64 9.81
C GLY A 721 41.55 30.30 9.86
N GLY A 722 40.78 30.81 8.89
CA GLY A 722 39.32 30.92 8.97
C GLY A 722 38.58 29.60 9.21
N CYS A 723 37.87 29.52 10.34
CA CYS A 723 36.76 28.59 10.53
C CYS A 723 35.58 29.02 9.65
N GLY A 724 34.76 28.06 9.22
CA GLY A 724 33.62 28.33 8.34
C GLY A 724 32.70 27.13 8.24
N CYS A 725 31.61 27.29 7.49
CA CYS A 725 30.66 26.22 7.29
C CYS A 725 30.16 26.14 5.86
N LYS A 726 29.66 24.98 5.47
CA LYS A 726 28.93 24.77 4.23
C LYS A 726 27.57 24.18 4.53
N GLU A 727 26.53 24.81 3.99
CA GLU A 727 25.15 24.37 4.14
C GLU A 727 24.64 23.65 2.89
N GLU A 728 23.87 22.59 3.11
CA GLU A 728 23.08 21.95 2.09
C GLU A 728 21.70 21.63 2.67
N ILE A 729 20.65 22.24 2.11
CA ILE A 729 19.27 21.97 2.53
C ILE A 729 18.70 20.96 1.56
N ARG A 730 18.36 19.79 2.08
CA ARG A 730 18.01 18.61 1.29
C ARG A 730 16.56 18.24 1.53
N LYS A 731 15.90 17.76 0.48
CA LYS A 731 14.56 17.19 0.52
C LYS A 731 14.61 15.75 0.02
N PHE A 732 14.11 14.85 0.85
CA PHE A 732 14.04 13.42 0.59
C PHE A 732 12.58 12.97 0.58
N GLY A 733 12.14 12.41 -0.53
CA GLY A 733 10.83 11.79 -0.67
C GLY A 733 10.94 10.44 -1.37
N SER A 734 9.82 9.93 -1.87
CA SER A 734 9.74 8.66 -2.60
C SER A 734 10.91 8.44 -3.57
N GLY A 735 11.67 7.36 -3.35
CA GLY A 735 12.79 6.95 -4.20
C GLY A 735 14.12 7.69 -3.98
N CYS A 736 14.20 8.61 -3.00
CA CYS A 736 15.43 9.36 -2.73
C CYS A 736 16.44 8.55 -1.91
N TYR A 737 17.74 8.77 -2.13
CA TYR A 737 18.84 8.11 -1.41
C TYR A 737 20.17 8.84 -1.59
N SER A 738 21.16 8.48 -0.78
CA SER A 738 22.58 8.60 -1.17
C SER A 738 23.31 7.29 -0.93
N LEU A 739 24.42 7.11 -1.64
CA LEU A 739 25.31 5.96 -1.57
C LEU A 739 26.68 6.38 -1.06
N ILE A 740 27.48 5.42 -0.65
CA ILE A 740 28.88 5.65 -0.31
C ILE A 740 29.62 6.10 -1.57
N ASP A 741 30.24 7.29 -1.50
CA ASP A 741 31.04 7.84 -2.58
C ASP A 741 32.52 7.53 -2.34
N ALA A 742 33.01 6.44 -2.94
CA ALA A 742 34.40 6.01 -2.79
C ALA A 742 35.41 7.07 -3.27
N ASP A 743 35.06 7.88 -4.28
CA ASP A 743 35.90 8.98 -4.74
C ASP A 743 36.02 10.07 -3.67
N GLU A 744 34.93 10.35 -2.94
CA GLU A 744 34.93 11.33 -1.85
C GLU A 744 35.76 10.81 -0.67
N CYS A 745 35.56 9.56 -0.27
CA CYS A 745 36.25 8.97 0.87
C CYS A 745 37.77 8.86 0.66
N GLY A 746 38.20 8.41 -0.53
CA GLY A 746 39.62 8.18 -0.83
C GLY A 746 40.45 9.44 -1.07
N ASN A 747 39.83 10.61 -1.28
CA ASN A 747 40.53 11.86 -1.58
C ASN A 747 40.44 12.91 -0.44
N SER A 748 39.83 12.57 0.70
CA SER A 748 39.56 13.53 1.79
C SER A 748 40.23 13.18 3.12
N GLU A 749 41.27 12.35 3.11
CA GLU A 749 41.98 11.94 4.34
C GLU A 749 42.48 13.16 5.12
N ASN A 750 42.24 13.18 6.45
CA ASN A 750 42.60 14.23 7.40
C ASN A 750 41.78 15.53 7.31
N GLU A 751 40.63 15.57 6.61
CA GLU A 751 39.69 16.69 6.69
C GLU A 751 38.66 16.46 7.81
N MET A 752 39.00 16.84 9.05
CA MET A 752 38.08 16.76 10.19
C MET A 752 36.97 17.81 10.10
N LEU A 753 35.73 17.40 10.41
CA LEU A 753 34.57 18.28 10.41
C LEU A 753 33.56 17.90 11.50
N LEU A 754 32.79 18.90 11.92
CA LEU A 754 31.57 18.72 12.72
C LEU A 754 30.36 18.82 11.77
N GLU A 755 29.62 17.73 11.59
CA GLU A 755 28.40 17.68 10.79
C GLU A 755 27.18 17.85 11.71
N ALA A 756 26.34 18.84 11.41
CA ALA A 756 25.10 19.12 12.11
C ALA A 756 23.92 18.88 11.16
N ILE A 757 23.04 17.95 11.53
CA ILE A 757 21.87 17.59 10.73
C ILE A 757 20.62 17.89 11.53
N PHE A 758 19.85 18.87 11.06
CA PHE A 758 18.57 19.23 11.66
C PHE A 758 17.42 18.78 10.77
N HIS A 759 16.48 18.02 11.33
CA HIS A 759 15.39 17.39 10.56
C HIS A 759 14.04 18.10 10.75
N LEU A 760 13.36 18.36 9.64
CA LEU A 760 11.94 18.67 9.53
C LEU A 760 11.20 17.46 8.98
N VAL A 761 10.65 16.67 9.89
CA VAL A 761 10.04 15.37 9.58
C VAL A 761 8.53 15.44 9.84
N PRO A 762 7.68 14.90 8.94
CA PRO A 762 6.25 14.69 9.22
C PRO A 762 6.03 13.84 10.47
N GLU A 763 5.00 14.14 11.26
CA GLU A 763 4.69 13.38 12.49
C GLU A 763 4.35 11.90 12.23
N ASP A 764 3.86 11.58 11.04
CA ASP A 764 3.49 10.24 10.59
C ASP A 764 4.63 9.49 9.89
N TRP A 765 5.85 10.03 9.88
CA TRP A 765 7.03 9.34 9.36
C TRP A 765 7.44 8.18 10.28
N ASP A 766 7.68 7.02 9.69
CA ASP A 766 8.04 5.78 10.36
C ASP A 766 9.41 5.32 9.86
N GLU A 767 10.22 4.73 10.74
CA GLU A 767 11.55 4.20 10.41
C GLU A 767 11.52 3.24 9.21
N LYS A 768 10.44 2.48 9.03
CA LYS A 768 10.28 1.57 7.88
C LYS A 768 10.34 2.28 6.53
N TYR A 769 10.13 3.60 6.50
CA TYR A 769 10.19 4.39 5.28
C TYR A 769 11.61 4.69 4.81
N GLY A 770 12.62 4.47 5.65
CA GLY A 770 14.01 4.84 5.36
C GLY A 770 14.27 6.34 5.56
N GLY A 771 15.31 6.87 4.92
CA GLY A 771 15.73 8.27 5.06
C GLY A 771 16.69 8.54 6.23
N VAL A 772 17.00 7.52 7.03
CA VAL A 772 17.99 7.63 8.11
C VAL A 772 19.39 7.83 7.54
N THR A 773 20.16 8.75 8.13
CA THR A 773 21.58 8.94 7.82
C THR A 773 22.41 7.93 8.61
N ILE A 774 23.28 7.22 7.90
CA ILE A 774 24.17 6.20 8.45
C ILE A 774 25.61 6.71 8.41
N PHE A 775 26.30 6.59 9.55
CA PHE A 775 27.73 6.89 9.70
C PHE A 775 28.49 5.60 10.03
N HIS A 776 29.47 5.23 9.21
CA HIS A 776 30.30 4.04 9.46
C HIS A 776 31.53 4.39 10.30
N LEU A 777 31.50 4.11 11.59
CA LEU A 777 32.58 4.44 12.52
C LEU A 777 33.40 3.18 12.88
N GLY A 778 34.25 2.67 11.99
CA GLY A 778 35.16 1.55 12.34
C GLY A 778 36.02 1.02 11.19
N GLU A 779 36.84 0.02 11.48
CA GLU A 779 37.56 -0.78 10.48
C GLU A 779 36.67 -1.95 10.02
N ALA A 780 36.78 -2.32 8.74
CA ALA A 780 35.99 -3.37 8.11
C ALA A 780 36.49 -4.77 8.54
N ASP A 781 35.61 -5.62 9.08
CA ASP A 781 35.93 -7.03 9.32
C ASP A 781 35.79 -7.85 8.02
N GLU A 782 36.73 -8.79 7.81
CA GLU A 782 36.72 -9.71 6.67
C GLU A 782 35.42 -10.55 6.66
N ASP A 783 34.59 -10.40 5.61
CA ASP A 783 33.40 -11.22 5.41
C ASP A 783 33.80 -12.72 5.36
N GLU A 784 33.07 -13.61 6.07
CA GLU A 784 33.34 -15.07 6.18
C GLU A 784 33.41 -15.82 4.82
N ASP A 785 32.97 -15.20 3.73
CA ASP A 785 32.93 -15.77 2.38
C ASP A 785 34.11 -15.36 1.47
N GLY A 786 35.09 -14.57 1.96
CA GLY A 786 36.31 -14.23 1.21
C GLY A 786 36.15 -13.22 0.07
N ASP A 787 34.97 -12.64 -0.08
CA ASP A 787 34.71 -11.50 -0.99
C ASP A 787 35.00 -10.18 -0.24
N ASN A 788 36.27 -9.75 -0.29
CA ASN A 788 36.79 -8.54 0.37
C ASN A 788 36.17 -7.20 -0.12
N GLU A 789 35.23 -7.24 -1.07
CA GLU A 789 34.83 -6.06 -1.85
C GLU A 789 33.74 -5.20 -1.19
N TYR A 790 33.11 -5.68 -0.13
CA TYR A 790 32.05 -4.92 0.56
C TYR A 790 32.12 -4.98 2.08
N ALA A 791 33.21 -5.47 2.67
CA ALA A 791 33.39 -5.47 4.12
C ALA A 791 33.15 -4.04 4.67
N LEU A 792 32.15 -3.89 5.54
CA LEU A 792 31.81 -2.62 6.19
C LEU A 792 31.92 -2.83 7.71
N PRO A 793 32.30 -1.79 8.47
CA PRO A 793 32.52 -1.91 9.91
C PRO A 793 31.24 -2.28 10.67
N GLU A 794 31.36 -3.08 11.74
CA GLU A 794 30.24 -3.43 12.63
C GLU A 794 29.66 -2.22 13.37
N TYR A 795 30.43 -1.14 13.57
CA TYR A 795 29.98 0.07 14.26
C TYR A 795 29.21 1.01 13.32
N VAL A 796 27.91 0.75 13.23
CA VAL A 796 26.94 1.60 12.53
C VAL A 796 26.33 2.56 13.54
N ASN A 797 26.57 3.86 13.37
CA ASN A 797 25.89 4.89 14.16
C ASN A 797 24.82 5.54 13.28
N GLU A 798 23.55 5.42 13.68
CA GLU A 798 22.40 5.87 12.89
C GLU A 798 21.86 7.19 13.44
N SER A 799 21.51 8.15 12.59
CA SER A 799 20.74 9.33 13.01
C SER A 799 19.31 8.89 13.34
N ASN A 800 18.76 9.32 14.47
CA ASN A 800 17.31 9.23 14.63
C ASN A 800 16.64 10.19 13.63
N LEU A 801 15.56 9.77 12.96
CA LEU A 801 14.81 10.65 12.06
C LEU A 801 13.54 11.12 12.77
N LEU A 802 13.69 12.12 13.64
CA LEU A 802 12.61 12.61 14.51
C LEU A 802 12.34 14.10 14.29
N PRO A 803 11.09 14.56 14.50
CA PRO A 803 10.76 15.99 14.49
C PRO A 803 11.62 16.78 15.48
N ASN A 804 12.12 17.94 15.04
CA ASN A 804 12.85 18.90 15.87
C ASN A 804 14.12 18.33 16.55
N LEU A 805 14.76 17.36 15.89
CA LEU A 805 16.02 16.78 16.35
C LEU A 805 17.21 17.43 15.61
N LEU A 806 18.22 17.85 16.38
CA LEU A 806 19.54 18.20 15.87
C LEU A 806 20.53 17.08 16.23
N THR A 807 21.11 16.43 15.22
CA THR A 807 22.19 15.45 15.38
C THR A 807 23.52 16.12 15.09
N LEU A 808 24.50 15.95 15.97
CA LEU A 808 25.87 16.42 15.80
C LEU A 808 26.80 15.21 15.70
N VAL A 809 27.70 15.20 14.72
CA VAL A 809 28.71 14.13 14.54
C VAL A 809 30.05 14.76 14.18
N TYR A 810 31.08 14.47 14.97
CA TYR A 810 32.46 14.85 14.64
C TYR A 810 33.17 13.67 13.98
N ARG A 811 33.72 13.89 12.79
CA ARG A 811 34.30 12.82 11.96
C ARG A 811 35.33 13.35 10.97
N ASP A 812 36.21 12.46 10.53
CA ASP A 812 36.96 12.67 9.30
C ASP A 812 35.98 12.63 8.11
N ARG A 813 36.16 13.51 7.13
CA ARG A 813 35.41 13.49 5.88
C ARG A 813 35.55 12.15 5.13
N ALA A 814 36.68 11.46 5.29
CA ALA A 814 36.93 10.14 4.74
C ALA A 814 36.01 9.05 5.32
N VAL A 815 35.38 9.30 6.48
CA VAL A 815 34.37 8.40 7.05
C VAL A 815 33.14 8.32 6.14
N PRO A 816 32.78 7.15 5.62
CA PRO A 816 31.64 7.00 4.72
C PRO A 816 30.31 7.33 5.39
N THR A 817 29.50 8.17 4.74
CA THR A 817 28.13 8.47 5.16
C THR A 817 27.16 8.37 4.02
N PHE A 818 25.94 7.92 4.31
CA PHE A 818 24.88 7.84 3.31
C PHE A 818 23.48 7.91 3.93
N VAL A 819 22.49 8.29 3.13
CA VAL A 819 21.07 8.35 3.52
C VAL A 819 20.36 7.14 2.93
N LYS A 820 19.78 6.32 3.80
CA LYS A 820 19.05 5.10 3.40
C LYS A 820 17.94 5.46 2.41
N TYR A 821 17.78 4.63 1.38
CA TYR A 821 16.71 4.77 0.39
C TYR A 821 15.33 4.93 1.04
N VAL A 822 14.61 5.95 0.59
CA VAL A 822 13.24 6.25 0.99
C VAL A 822 12.29 5.44 0.11
N THR A 823 11.57 4.50 0.72
CA THR A 823 10.61 3.65 0.01
C THR A 823 9.48 4.47 -0.61
N LYS A 824 8.96 4.00 -1.74
CA LYS A 824 7.75 4.53 -2.37
C LYS A 824 6.51 4.41 -1.50
N ASP A 825 6.55 3.64 -0.42
CA ASP A 825 5.46 3.61 0.55
C ASP A 825 5.15 5.02 1.08
N VAL A 826 6.09 5.96 1.18
CA VAL A 826 5.78 7.33 1.68
C VAL A 826 4.73 8.08 0.85
N GLU A 827 4.42 7.63 -0.38
CA GLU A 827 3.43 8.26 -1.28
C GLU A 827 2.01 8.31 -0.72
N HIS A 828 1.67 7.49 0.30
CA HIS A 828 0.36 7.56 0.96
C HIS A 828 0.26 8.63 2.05
N LEU A 829 1.40 9.19 2.49
CA LEU A 829 1.43 10.23 3.51
C LEU A 829 0.89 11.55 2.95
N GLN A 830 0.31 12.37 3.82
CA GLN A 830 -0.14 13.71 3.42
C GLN A 830 1.04 14.58 2.95
N ILE A 831 2.20 14.40 3.59
CA ILE A 831 3.47 15.05 3.22
C ILE A 831 4.49 13.92 2.95
N PRO A 832 4.69 13.52 1.68
CA PRO A 832 5.46 12.32 1.33
C PRO A 832 6.98 12.58 1.26
N TYR A 833 7.49 13.47 2.11
CA TYR A 833 8.90 13.85 2.16
C TYR A 833 9.27 14.46 3.52
N PHE A 834 10.56 14.37 3.87
CA PHE A 834 11.17 15.19 4.92
C PHE A 834 12.21 16.14 4.32
N ILE A 835 12.56 17.16 5.09
CA ILE A 835 13.62 18.11 4.76
C ILE A 835 14.66 18.05 5.88
N ASP A 836 15.92 18.13 5.52
CA ASP A 836 16.97 18.37 6.50
C ASP A 836 17.83 19.57 6.12
N PHE A 837 18.44 20.15 7.14
CA PHE A 837 19.49 21.14 7.04
C PHE A 837 20.77 20.43 7.44
N ASN A 838 21.62 20.13 6.47
CA ASN A 838 22.93 19.54 6.69
C ASN A 838 23.98 20.65 6.63
N ILE A 839 24.62 20.94 7.77
CA ILE A 839 25.67 21.94 7.89
C ILE A 839 26.97 21.27 8.30
N LYS A 840 28.01 21.45 7.49
CA LYS A 840 29.36 20.97 7.78
C LYS A 840 30.20 22.13 8.27
N TYR A 841 30.61 22.08 9.53
CA TYR A 841 31.49 23.06 10.17
C TYR A 841 32.93 22.58 10.14
N VAL A 842 33.84 23.51 9.87
CA VAL A 842 35.27 23.24 9.77
C VAL A 842 36.03 24.13 10.76
N GLU A 843 36.90 23.51 11.54
CA GLU A 843 37.76 24.17 12.53
C GLU A 843 38.87 24.99 11.86
N SER A 844 39.33 26.04 12.56
CA SER A 844 40.54 26.76 12.15
C SER A 844 41.74 25.81 12.17
N GLN A 845 42.55 25.78 11.10
CA GLN A 845 43.80 25.03 11.12
C GLN A 845 44.76 25.67 12.15
N SER A 846 45.21 24.89 13.13
CA SER A 846 46.35 25.31 13.95
C SER A 846 47.56 25.41 13.03
N MET A 847 48.24 26.57 13.02
CA MET A 847 49.61 26.59 12.53
C MET A 847 50.47 25.83 13.54
N ASP A 848 50.54 24.51 13.40
CA ASP A 848 51.67 23.77 13.98
C ASP A 848 52.91 24.25 13.22
N THR A 849 53.65 25.16 13.87
CA THR A 849 55.06 25.37 13.57
C THR A 849 55.78 24.04 13.78
N GLU A 850 56.45 23.57 12.72
CA GLU A 850 57.39 22.43 12.65
C GLU A 850 57.96 21.88 13.97
#